data_AF-A0A4D7DCH8-F1
#
_entry.id   AF-A0A4D7DCH8-F1
#
_cell.length_a   1.000
_cell.length_b   1.000
_cell.length_c   1.000
_cell.angle_alpha   90.00
_cell.angle_beta   90.00
_cell.angle_gamma   90.00
#
_symmetry.space_group_name_H-M   'P 1'
#
loop_
_entity.id
_entity.type
_entity.pdbx_description
1 polymer ?
#
loop_
_entity_poly.entity_id
_entity_poly.type
_entity_poly.pdbx_seq_one_letter_code
_entity_poly.pdbx_strand_id
1 'polypeptide(L)'
;MYYNAIGKVMPESGKTTNWTITGSAGGVRNGTAGNDIFHSIAGDTLVGGAGDDVYNLWDAASTVRENAGGGVDSIYVRFWGGMALPGNVENLYLVSAGSNWGTGNNLDNLIVAGNTGATLNGLGGNDVLVGGKGADVFRVAAGNGSDAIVNFQPGWDVVDLDGYAITSFDDLLARSKQVGGDVKVTLSSSETLVLRGVALSSLTAADFDLPLAPVSAADGAIVIDRPGAGWNFNGWYALNNTWNISGLAWGKDVMVTTQFSPGNVTDGATFSWSAPLSTSLTPTILAFPELIFGISPLNPAGVNPTDTEHVFPARVGDITAFTAKQDLAYTGNLAGFNVAYDIWLTSKPGGNASTITNEVMIWVHKGAFEAYGAAIGTYVSPDGQTATIYHKDTYTAVVFDKDLPTATVDVAAVLKALQALHIVSADEYVGSVELGAEVVSGTGRLVVKNLDLSLTTQNADGSQTTKVVTGEGTTVSTIGAPNKALEAAWATTTVDGTTTERDAYGNVLTKKTVHQADGHVVVTTFDAAGKAVAVDTSTKADSAITTVHQDGAGKTLGSTVSDYSTVGSIWTSEYDASGAKLLTKHSVIQADGSTVTQFYNAADALVRAEKTIVQSDGVVTQHFDANFVLTGADKVMAGLGVTQHFDAAFNLVGADKTIVQSDGSTITQHYDGAFKLLSWDMVKVANSAVTTYAYSANGVLTGIHVDRIDPGNIVKTIDLDAKWNALSAKLTGTAGNDVLTGATYATEFHGGSGSDTIRCGSGVDTIYFDTAIGHGDVDTIRSFKSGTDKLVLDSGIFSALGHGGALAEGAFVIGKQAMTPDQHLLYDKASGDLYYDADGSGAQAAVLFAHFENTATLAAHDFVLI
;
A
#
# COMPACT_ATOMS: atom_id res chain seq x y z
N MET A 1 -14.29 42.23 32.13
CA MET A 1 -13.42 43.41 32.20
C MET A 1 -12.23 43.18 31.29
N TYR A 2 -12.03 44.08 30.34
CA TYR A 2 -10.91 44.06 29.39
C TYR A 2 -9.80 44.99 29.90
N TYR A 3 -8.54 44.58 29.72
CA TYR A 3 -7.37 45.34 30.18
C TYR A 3 -6.41 45.58 29.01
N ASN A 4 -6.11 46.85 28.73
CA ASN A 4 -5.11 47.21 27.72
C ASN A 4 -3.68 46.84 28.15
N ALA A 5 -2.70 47.05 27.27
CA ALA A 5 -1.32 46.63 27.49
C ALA A 5 -0.70 47.14 28.79
N ILE A 6 -1.08 48.34 29.21
CA ILE A 6 -0.58 49.02 30.41
C ILE A 6 -1.39 48.68 31.69
N GLY A 7 -2.40 47.83 31.59
CA GLY A 7 -3.19 47.33 32.72
C GLY A 7 -4.36 48.24 33.13
N LYS A 8 -4.75 49.20 32.29
CA LYS A 8 -5.96 50.01 32.49
C LYS A 8 -7.19 49.20 32.05
N VAL A 9 -8.26 49.28 32.84
CA VAL A 9 -9.55 48.68 32.47
C VAL A 9 -10.20 49.51 31.37
N MET A 10 -10.65 48.86 30.30
CA MET A 10 -11.41 49.52 29.23
C MET A 10 -12.83 49.83 29.71
N PRO A 11 -13.32 51.07 29.55
CA PRO A 11 -14.64 51.45 30.02
C PRO A 11 -15.73 50.85 29.11
N GLU A 12 -16.71 50.17 29.70
CA GLU A 12 -17.91 49.68 29.00
C GLU A 12 -19.05 50.67 29.23
N SER A 13 -19.90 50.89 28.21
CA SER A 13 -21.06 51.80 28.34
C SER A 13 -21.96 51.41 29.50
N GLY A 14 -22.40 52.41 30.27
CA GLY A 14 -23.36 52.23 31.34
C GLY A 14 -24.72 51.71 30.87
N LYS A 15 -25.50 51.18 31.80
CA LYS A 15 -26.83 50.62 31.51
C LYS A 15 -27.74 51.68 30.86
N THR A 16 -28.32 51.33 29.72
CA THR A 16 -29.27 52.21 29.01
C THR A 16 -30.53 52.48 29.83
N THR A 17 -31.03 53.70 29.74
CA THR A 17 -32.18 54.21 30.50
C THR A 17 -33.32 54.73 29.62
N ASN A 18 -33.02 55.01 28.35
CA ASN A 18 -33.95 55.60 27.38
C ASN A 18 -33.83 54.95 25.99
N TRP A 19 -34.92 54.92 25.22
CA TRP A 19 -34.98 54.33 23.87
C TRP A 19 -35.34 55.38 22.83
N THR A 20 -34.49 55.55 21.82
CA THR A 20 -34.65 56.57 20.78
C THR A 20 -34.89 55.91 19.42
N ILE A 21 -36.16 55.71 19.05
CA ILE A 21 -36.58 55.20 17.72
C ILE A 21 -37.84 55.91 17.24
N THR A 22 -37.72 56.93 16.39
CA THR A 22 -38.83 57.46 15.57
C THR A 22 -38.31 58.18 14.33
N GLY A 23 -39.02 58.07 13.19
CA GLY A 23 -38.76 58.87 11.98
C GLY A 23 -38.67 58.05 10.69
N SER A 24 -38.45 58.74 9.58
CA SER A 24 -38.13 58.14 8.26
C SER A 24 -36.60 58.03 8.08
N ALA A 25 -36.16 57.36 7.02
CA ALA A 25 -34.75 57.27 6.62
C ALA A 25 -34.11 58.66 6.40
N GLY A 26 -32.80 58.79 6.65
CA GLY A 26 -32.03 60.01 6.40
C GLY A 26 -32.21 61.12 7.45
N GLY A 27 -32.62 60.78 8.67
CA GLY A 27 -32.97 61.75 9.72
C GLY A 27 -31.83 62.02 10.72
N VAL A 28 -31.80 63.22 11.31
CA VAL A 28 -30.95 63.51 12.48
C VAL A 28 -31.70 63.14 13.76
N ARG A 29 -31.12 62.31 14.62
CA ARG A 29 -31.69 61.85 15.90
C ARG A 29 -30.80 62.33 17.03
N ASN A 30 -31.35 63.19 17.88
CA ASN A 30 -30.67 63.70 19.05
C ASN A 30 -31.14 62.92 20.27
N GLY A 31 -30.20 62.43 21.06
CA GLY A 31 -30.41 61.85 22.37
C GLY A 31 -30.51 62.92 23.44
N THR A 32 -30.27 62.50 24.67
CA THR A 32 -30.50 63.21 25.90
C THR A 32 -29.20 63.35 26.69
N ALA A 33 -29.29 63.76 27.96
CA ALA A 33 -28.14 63.74 28.86
C ALA A 33 -27.99 62.41 29.62
N GLY A 34 -28.86 61.43 29.36
CA GLY A 34 -28.80 60.10 29.97
C GLY A 34 -28.45 59.04 28.94
N ASN A 35 -28.21 57.82 29.39
CA ASN A 35 -27.77 56.70 28.55
C ASN A 35 -28.90 56.25 27.61
N ASP A 36 -28.79 56.56 26.33
CA ASP A 36 -29.76 56.32 25.27
C ASP A 36 -29.38 55.08 24.43
N ILE A 37 -30.39 54.36 23.92
CA ILE A 37 -30.20 53.36 22.87
C ILE A 37 -30.79 53.84 21.55
N PHE A 38 -29.96 53.86 20.51
CA PHE A 38 -30.34 54.17 19.14
C PHE A 38 -30.44 52.90 18.29
N HIS A 39 -31.45 52.86 17.43
CA HIS A 39 -31.50 51.94 16.29
C HIS A 39 -31.56 52.76 15.01
N SER A 40 -30.54 52.65 14.16
CA SER A 40 -30.50 53.40 12.92
C SER A 40 -31.58 52.95 11.94
N ILE A 41 -32.06 53.89 11.15
CA ILE A 41 -32.79 53.71 9.89
C ILE A 41 -31.83 54.19 8.80
N ALA A 42 -31.94 53.63 7.59
CA ALA A 42 -30.98 53.88 6.51
C ALA A 42 -30.56 55.36 6.36
N GLY A 43 -29.26 55.64 6.46
CA GLY A 43 -28.68 56.97 6.23
C GLY A 43 -28.84 57.99 7.36
N ASP A 44 -29.10 57.57 8.60
CA ASP A 44 -29.31 58.50 9.72
C ASP A 44 -28.04 59.18 10.23
N THR A 45 -28.21 60.31 10.92
CA THR A 45 -27.18 60.87 11.81
C THR A 45 -27.67 60.76 13.26
N LEU A 46 -26.94 60.00 14.08
CA LEU A 46 -27.26 59.75 15.49
C LEU A 46 -26.33 60.58 16.37
N VAL A 47 -26.90 61.36 17.28
CA VAL A 47 -26.18 62.29 18.16
C VAL A 47 -26.58 61.96 19.60
N GLY A 48 -25.66 61.48 20.43
CA GLY A 48 -25.96 60.92 21.75
C GLY A 48 -26.22 61.95 22.81
N GLY A 49 -25.16 62.65 23.21
CA GLY A 49 -25.28 63.75 24.17
C GLY A 49 -24.18 63.71 25.22
N ALA A 50 -24.57 63.45 26.47
CA ALA A 50 -23.68 63.45 27.64
C ALA A 50 -23.77 62.17 28.49
N GLY A 51 -24.57 61.20 28.07
CA GLY A 51 -24.71 59.89 28.71
C GLY A 51 -23.95 58.80 27.97
N ASP A 52 -23.87 57.61 28.56
CA ASP A 52 -23.24 56.46 27.89
C ASP A 52 -24.23 55.85 26.89
N ASP A 53 -24.04 56.11 25.60
CA ASP A 53 -25.01 55.79 24.56
C ASP A 53 -24.64 54.52 23.78
N VAL A 54 -25.67 53.81 23.32
CA VAL A 54 -25.54 52.57 22.54
C VAL A 54 -26.17 52.72 21.17
N TYR A 55 -25.35 52.58 20.13
CA TYR A 55 -25.74 52.73 18.72
C TYR A 55 -25.83 51.39 18.01
N ASN A 56 -27.05 50.97 17.64
CA ASN A 56 -27.26 49.81 16.79
C ASN A 56 -27.38 50.26 15.34
N LEU A 57 -26.31 50.10 14.56
CA LEU A 57 -26.28 50.49 13.16
C LEU A 57 -26.69 49.31 12.26
N TRP A 58 -27.75 49.50 11.48
CA TRP A 58 -28.30 48.50 10.55
C TRP A 58 -27.88 48.72 9.10
N ASP A 59 -27.11 49.78 8.82
CA ASP A 59 -26.63 50.14 7.49
C ASP A 59 -25.33 50.95 7.59
N ALA A 60 -24.53 50.89 6.52
CA ALA A 60 -23.26 51.60 6.44
C ALA A 60 -23.39 53.11 6.14
N ALA A 61 -24.59 53.58 5.75
CA ALA A 61 -24.80 55.00 5.43
C ALA A 61 -25.12 55.84 6.67
N SER A 62 -25.52 55.20 7.77
CA SER A 62 -25.76 55.86 9.06
C SER A 62 -24.45 56.30 9.72
N THR A 63 -24.49 57.45 10.40
CA THR A 63 -23.35 58.11 11.03
C THR A 63 -23.64 58.38 12.51
N VAL A 64 -22.61 58.33 13.34
CA VAL A 64 -22.68 58.65 14.78
C VAL A 64 -21.82 59.88 15.05
N ARG A 65 -22.30 60.77 15.91
CA ARG A 65 -21.60 61.99 16.30
C ARG A 65 -21.67 62.18 17.81
N GLU A 66 -20.50 62.04 18.44
CA GLU A 66 -20.31 62.29 19.87
C GLU A 66 -19.52 63.55 20.19
N ASN A 67 -19.76 64.08 21.38
CA ASN A 67 -19.00 65.20 21.93
C ASN A 67 -17.88 64.70 22.84
N ALA A 68 -16.79 65.47 22.95
CA ALA A 68 -15.74 65.16 23.90
C ALA A 68 -16.29 65.21 25.34
N GLY A 69 -16.04 64.15 26.13
CA GLY A 69 -16.60 64.01 27.47
C GLY A 69 -18.10 63.69 27.48
N GLY A 70 -18.61 63.13 26.37
CA GLY A 70 -20.01 62.75 26.18
C GLY A 70 -20.46 61.51 26.94
N GLY A 71 -19.56 60.78 27.61
CA GLY A 71 -19.88 59.50 28.24
C GLY A 71 -18.89 58.43 27.79
N VAL A 72 -19.29 57.17 27.93
CA VAL A 72 -18.64 56.00 27.35
C VAL A 72 -19.60 55.38 26.35
N ASP A 73 -19.29 55.47 25.06
CA ASP A 73 -20.24 55.15 23.99
C ASP A 73 -19.87 53.85 23.27
N SER A 74 -20.90 53.12 22.80
CA SER A 74 -20.74 51.83 22.13
C SER A 74 -21.47 51.78 20.80
N ILE A 75 -20.77 51.37 19.74
CA ILE A 75 -21.38 51.08 18.44
C ILE A 75 -21.44 49.57 18.20
N TYR A 76 -22.62 49.08 17.82
CA TYR A 76 -22.87 47.71 17.38
C TYR A 76 -23.16 47.71 15.88
N VAL A 77 -22.24 47.14 15.10
CA VAL A 77 -22.37 46.98 13.64
C VAL A 77 -23.22 45.76 13.34
N ARG A 78 -24.42 45.98 12.80
CA ARG A 78 -25.41 44.93 12.47
C ARG A 78 -25.61 44.74 10.96
N PHE A 79 -24.74 45.33 10.15
CA PHE A 79 -24.73 45.20 8.69
C PHE A 79 -23.46 44.51 8.18
N TRP A 80 -23.44 44.14 6.89
CA TRP A 80 -22.29 43.51 6.24
C TRP A 80 -21.18 44.53 5.95
N GLY A 81 -19.94 44.25 6.36
CA GLY A 81 -18.79 45.16 6.19
C GLY A 81 -18.18 45.59 7.52
N GLY A 82 -17.93 46.88 7.70
CA GLY A 82 -17.26 47.37 8.90
C GLY A 82 -17.34 48.88 8.99
N MET A 83 -16.70 49.44 10.00
CA MET A 83 -16.62 50.90 10.14
C MET A 83 -15.38 51.36 10.92
N ALA A 84 -15.07 52.64 10.73
CA ALA A 84 -14.18 53.36 11.63
C ALA A 84 -15.01 54.07 12.70
N LEU A 85 -14.57 54.01 13.95
CA LEU A 85 -15.18 54.75 15.04
C LEU A 85 -15.07 56.27 14.76
N PRO A 86 -16.17 57.02 14.87
CA PRO A 86 -16.07 58.47 14.90
C PRO A 86 -15.32 58.90 16.17
N GLY A 87 -14.86 60.14 16.21
CA GLY A 87 -14.22 60.69 17.41
C GLY A 87 -15.15 60.70 18.61
N ASN A 88 -14.57 60.55 19.81
CA ASN A 88 -15.28 60.53 21.09
C ASN A 88 -16.18 59.30 21.32
N VAL A 89 -15.94 58.19 20.63
CA VAL A 89 -16.60 56.90 20.89
C VAL A 89 -15.56 55.88 21.32
N GLU A 90 -15.85 55.14 22.39
CA GLU A 90 -14.89 54.25 23.04
C GLU A 90 -14.96 52.82 22.53
N ASN A 91 -16.15 52.29 22.22
CA ASN A 91 -16.34 50.86 22.00
C ASN A 91 -16.96 50.52 20.63
N LEU A 92 -16.41 49.51 19.96
CA LEU A 92 -16.93 48.97 18.69
C LEU A 92 -17.17 47.46 18.80
N TYR A 93 -18.38 47.01 18.45
CA TYR A 93 -18.78 45.61 18.44
C TYR A 93 -19.25 45.20 17.04
N LEU A 94 -18.50 44.31 16.41
CA LEU A 94 -18.81 43.74 15.10
C LEU A 94 -19.70 42.50 15.27
N VAL A 95 -21.02 42.67 15.27
CA VAL A 95 -21.95 41.59 15.66
C VAL A 95 -22.64 40.91 14.48
N SER A 96 -22.60 41.50 13.28
CA SER A 96 -23.17 40.86 12.08
C SER A 96 -22.32 39.68 11.62
N ALA A 97 -22.96 38.70 10.97
CA ALA A 97 -22.30 37.52 10.40
C ALA A 97 -21.46 37.81 9.16
N GLY A 98 -21.32 39.08 8.75
CA GLY A 98 -20.37 39.50 7.72
C GLY A 98 -19.70 40.81 8.08
N SER A 99 -19.60 41.12 9.38
CA SER A 99 -18.82 42.26 9.83
C SER A 99 -17.34 41.89 9.89
N ASN A 100 -16.54 42.36 8.94
CA ASN A 100 -15.20 41.84 8.65
C ASN A 100 -14.06 42.86 8.81
N TRP A 101 -14.34 44.07 9.31
CA TRP A 101 -13.31 45.02 9.72
C TRP A 101 -13.82 46.04 10.73
N GLY A 102 -12.91 46.57 11.54
CA GLY A 102 -13.18 47.61 12.52
C GLY A 102 -11.94 48.47 12.77
N THR A 103 -12.12 49.79 12.72
CA THR A 103 -11.05 50.75 12.98
C THR A 103 -11.42 51.65 14.16
N GLY A 104 -10.49 51.88 15.09
CA GLY A 104 -10.66 52.80 16.21
C GLY A 104 -10.47 54.26 15.83
N ASN A 105 -10.14 55.09 16.82
CA ASN A 105 -9.89 56.52 16.70
C ASN A 105 -8.60 56.90 17.47
N ASN A 106 -8.56 58.06 18.16
CA ASN A 106 -7.36 58.50 18.90
C ASN A 106 -7.48 58.27 20.42
N LEU A 107 -8.47 57.48 20.86
CA LEU A 107 -8.75 57.14 22.25
C LEU A 107 -8.34 55.69 22.53
N ASP A 108 -8.29 55.32 23.81
CA ASP A 108 -8.21 53.91 24.19
C ASP A 108 -9.55 53.22 23.83
N ASN A 109 -9.57 52.46 22.73
CA ASN A 109 -10.74 51.78 22.20
C ASN A 109 -10.81 50.29 22.56
N LEU A 110 -12.03 49.80 22.83
CA LEU A 110 -12.35 48.37 22.87
C LEU A 110 -13.03 47.97 21.55
N ILE A 111 -12.37 47.13 20.76
CA ILE A 111 -12.90 46.64 19.49
C ILE A 111 -13.08 45.13 19.57
N VAL A 112 -14.31 44.65 19.37
CA VAL A 112 -14.66 43.23 19.51
C VAL A 112 -15.18 42.68 18.19
N ALA A 113 -14.46 41.73 17.62
CA ALA A 113 -14.88 40.96 16.45
C ALA A 113 -15.93 39.89 16.81
N GLY A 114 -16.72 39.51 15.81
CA GLY A 114 -17.87 38.63 15.96
C GLY A 114 -17.65 37.22 15.43
N ASN A 115 -18.49 36.82 14.48
CA ASN A 115 -18.57 35.44 13.99
C ASN A 115 -17.75 35.17 12.71
N THR A 116 -17.03 36.15 12.20
CA THR A 116 -16.23 36.05 10.98
C THR A 116 -14.89 36.73 11.17
N GLY A 117 -13.89 36.27 10.42
CA GLY A 117 -12.56 36.87 10.44
C GLY A 117 -12.62 38.36 10.16
N ALA A 118 -11.92 39.16 10.97
CA ALA A 118 -11.98 40.60 10.92
C ALA A 118 -10.59 41.24 10.90
N THR A 119 -10.46 42.30 10.10
CA THR A 119 -9.29 43.20 10.21
C THR A 119 -9.56 44.26 11.27
N LEU A 120 -8.81 44.24 12.37
CA LEU A 120 -8.96 45.17 13.49
C LEU A 120 -7.76 46.12 13.57
N ASN A 121 -8.02 47.41 13.69
CA ASN A 121 -6.98 48.43 13.84
C ASN A 121 -7.40 49.43 14.92
N GLY A 122 -6.67 49.49 16.03
CA GLY A 122 -6.96 50.42 17.13
C GLY A 122 -6.77 51.90 16.77
N LEU A 123 -5.85 52.19 15.84
CA LEU A 123 -5.28 53.53 15.61
C LEU A 123 -4.57 54.05 16.87
N GLY A 124 -4.79 55.30 17.28
CA GLY A 124 -4.03 55.91 18.36
C GLY A 124 -4.68 55.63 19.70
N GLY A 125 -3.92 55.24 20.71
CA GLY A 125 -4.48 54.89 22.02
C GLY A 125 -3.75 53.71 22.63
N ASN A 126 -4.23 53.21 23.77
CA ASN A 126 -3.83 51.91 24.28
C ASN A 126 -5.04 51.00 24.24
N ASP A 127 -5.17 50.27 23.14
CA ASP A 127 -6.42 49.63 22.76
C ASP A 127 -6.53 48.20 23.28
N VAL A 128 -7.76 47.69 23.25
CA VAL A 128 -8.03 46.25 23.35
C VAL A 128 -8.73 45.77 22.10
N LEU A 129 -8.06 44.90 21.35
CA LEU A 129 -8.58 44.26 20.16
C LEU A 129 -8.94 42.81 20.52
N VAL A 130 -10.21 42.43 20.37
CA VAL A 130 -10.71 41.10 20.71
C VAL A 130 -11.03 40.34 19.43
N GLY A 131 -10.28 39.27 19.17
CA GLY A 131 -10.51 38.36 18.06
C GLY A 131 -11.85 37.63 18.16
N GLY A 132 -12.42 37.33 16.99
CA GLY A 132 -13.69 36.67 16.80
C GLY A 132 -13.51 35.20 16.39
N LYS A 133 -14.43 34.70 15.56
CA LYS A 133 -14.27 33.42 14.87
C LYS A 133 -13.65 33.64 13.50
N GLY A 134 -13.06 32.59 12.93
CA GLY A 134 -12.32 32.71 11.67
C GLY A 134 -10.95 33.34 11.92
N ALA A 135 -10.24 33.67 10.84
CA ALA A 135 -8.92 34.27 10.94
C ALA A 135 -8.99 35.78 11.00
N ASP A 136 -8.43 36.35 12.06
CA ASP A 136 -8.37 37.78 12.31
C ASP A 136 -7.02 38.38 11.94
N VAL A 137 -7.04 39.65 11.53
CA VAL A 137 -5.84 40.44 11.26
C VAL A 137 -5.81 41.64 12.20
N PHE A 138 -4.83 41.70 13.08
CA PHE A 138 -4.64 42.80 14.02
C PHE A 138 -3.54 43.72 13.52
N ARG A 139 -3.91 44.94 13.13
CA ARG A 139 -2.94 45.96 12.67
C ARG A 139 -2.43 46.75 13.84
N VAL A 140 -1.11 46.77 14.01
CA VAL A 140 -0.42 47.52 15.06
C VAL A 140 0.72 48.31 14.41
N ALA A 141 0.59 49.64 14.42
CA ALA A 141 1.54 50.53 13.75
C ALA A 141 2.38 51.34 14.77
N ALA A 142 3.57 51.77 14.38
CA ALA A 142 4.43 52.60 15.22
C ALA A 142 3.85 54.00 15.45
N GLY A 143 3.90 54.48 16.69
CA GLY A 143 3.38 55.78 17.10
C GLY A 143 1.90 55.78 17.49
N ASN A 144 1.25 54.61 17.45
CA ASN A 144 -0.16 54.43 17.75
C ASN A 144 -0.43 54.01 19.20
N GLY A 145 0.61 53.68 19.99
CA GLY A 145 0.47 53.36 21.41
C GLY A 145 0.58 51.86 21.72
N SER A 146 0.08 51.44 22.88
CA SER A 146 0.30 50.08 23.41
C SER A 146 -0.98 49.26 23.50
N ASP A 147 -1.09 48.24 22.64
CA ASP A 147 -2.32 47.48 22.48
C ASP A 147 -2.28 46.11 23.16
N ALA A 148 -3.45 45.64 23.59
CA ALA A 148 -3.65 44.26 24.01
C ALA A 148 -4.59 43.53 23.05
N ILE A 149 -4.16 42.35 22.61
CA ILE A 149 -4.99 41.44 21.81
C ILE A 149 -5.53 40.34 22.72
N VAL A 150 -6.83 40.09 22.63
CA VAL A 150 -7.55 39.02 23.35
C VAL A 150 -8.11 38.03 22.33
N ASN A 151 -8.14 36.74 22.69
CA ASN A 151 -8.59 35.64 21.83
C ASN A 151 -7.77 35.44 20.55
N PHE A 152 -6.48 35.81 20.56
CA PHE A 152 -5.57 35.49 19.46
C PHE A 152 -5.39 33.96 19.35
N GLN A 153 -5.54 33.43 18.13
CA GLN A 153 -5.43 32.02 17.79
C GLN A 153 -4.15 31.77 16.96
N PRO A 154 -3.06 31.26 17.57
CA PRO A 154 -1.83 30.98 16.84
C PRO A 154 -2.05 30.02 15.67
N GLY A 155 -1.41 30.33 14.54
CA GLY A 155 -1.54 29.65 13.25
C GLY A 155 -2.75 30.05 12.42
N TRP A 156 -3.70 30.81 12.98
CA TRP A 156 -4.91 31.29 12.29
C TRP A 156 -4.97 32.80 12.20
N ASP A 157 -4.73 33.48 13.32
CA ASP A 157 -4.73 34.94 13.38
C ASP A 157 -3.34 35.50 13.04
N VAL A 158 -3.32 36.75 12.58
CA VAL A 158 -2.09 37.45 12.21
C VAL A 158 -2.03 38.82 12.85
N VAL A 159 -0.88 39.18 13.40
CA VAL A 159 -0.55 40.55 13.80
C VAL A 159 0.29 41.22 12.72
N ASP A 160 -0.30 42.15 12.00
CA ASP A 160 0.37 42.96 10.98
C ASP A 160 1.07 44.16 11.65
N LEU A 161 2.40 44.05 11.80
CA LEU A 161 3.24 45.05 12.46
C LEU A 161 3.82 46.04 11.44
N ASP A 162 3.46 47.31 11.56
CA ASP A 162 3.95 48.38 10.69
C ASP A 162 4.89 49.36 11.43
N GLY A 163 6.05 49.66 10.85
CA GLY A 163 6.97 50.70 11.36
C GLY A 163 7.90 50.33 12.53
N TYR A 164 7.95 49.07 12.99
CA TYR A 164 8.72 48.67 14.20
C TYR A 164 10.16 48.14 13.99
N ALA A 165 10.65 48.12 12.75
CA ALA A 165 11.96 47.53 12.40
C ALA A 165 12.15 46.09 12.92
N ILE A 166 11.05 45.32 12.97
CA ILE A 166 11.03 43.89 13.24
C ILE A 166 10.96 43.20 11.88
N THR A 167 12.01 42.50 11.48
CA THR A 167 12.14 41.94 10.12
C THR A 167 12.20 40.42 10.08
N SER A 168 12.31 39.78 11.24
CA SER A 168 12.40 38.33 11.38
C SER A 168 11.74 37.87 12.68
N PHE A 169 11.39 36.58 12.73
CA PHE A 169 10.82 36.01 13.94
C PHE A 169 11.83 36.00 15.11
N ASP A 170 13.12 35.86 14.83
CA ASP A 170 14.17 35.97 15.85
C ASP A 170 14.23 37.38 16.47
N ASP A 171 14.07 38.43 15.66
CA ASP A 171 13.97 39.81 16.15
C ASP A 171 12.76 40.00 17.07
N LEU A 172 11.63 39.39 16.70
CA LEU A 172 10.40 39.42 17.49
C LEU A 172 10.58 38.65 18.80
N LEU A 173 11.17 37.45 18.77
CA LEU A 173 11.45 36.64 19.96
C LEU A 173 12.39 37.36 20.93
N ALA A 174 13.42 38.03 20.42
CA ALA A 174 14.35 38.82 21.25
C ALA A 174 13.67 39.97 22.00
N ARG A 175 12.52 40.43 21.49
CA ARG A 175 11.69 41.49 22.09
C ARG A 175 10.52 40.95 22.90
N SER A 176 10.31 39.63 22.89
CA SER A 176 9.15 38.98 23.48
C SER A 176 9.47 38.34 24.82
N LYS A 177 8.50 38.37 25.74
CA LYS A 177 8.61 37.74 27.05
C LYS A 177 7.27 37.15 27.50
N GLN A 178 7.30 35.90 27.95
CA GLN A 178 6.17 35.31 28.68
C GLN A 178 6.01 35.99 30.04
N VAL A 179 4.82 36.50 30.34
CA VAL A 179 4.47 37.13 31.62
C VAL A 179 3.15 36.54 32.11
N GLY A 180 3.22 35.60 33.04
CA GLY A 180 2.05 34.83 33.42
C GLY A 180 1.50 34.06 32.21
N GLY A 181 0.20 34.17 31.95
CA GLY A 181 -0.46 33.58 30.78
C GLY A 181 -0.32 34.38 29.48
N ASP A 182 0.33 35.56 29.51
CA ASP A 182 0.37 36.48 28.37
C ASP A 182 1.76 36.54 27.73
N VAL A 183 1.82 36.89 26.44
CA VAL A 183 3.05 37.31 25.76
C VAL A 183 3.10 38.83 25.74
N LYS A 184 4.22 39.40 26.19
CA LYS A 184 4.50 40.84 26.02
C LYS A 184 5.62 41.03 25.01
N VAL A 185 5.37 41.84 23.99
CA VAL A 185 6.35 42.22 22.96
C VAL A 185 6.70 43.69 23.13
N THR A 186 7.97 43.97 23.40
CA THR A 186 8.48 45.35 23.44
C THR A 186 8.69 45.85 22.01
N LEU A 187 7.76 46.66 21.52
CA LEU A 187 7.76 47.15 20.15
C LEU A 187 8.73 48.33 19.97
N SER A 188 8.69 49.28 20.91
CA SER A 188 9.60 50.44 20.98
C SER A 188 9.95 50.78 22.44
N SER A 189 10.63 51.90 22.68
CA SER A 189 10.89 52.38 24.06
C SER A 189 9.63 52.84 24.80
N SER A 190 8.54 53.12 24.07
CA SER A 190 7.27 53.62 24.62
C SER A 190 6.07 52.74 24.31
N GLU A 191 6.21 51.73 23.46
CA GLU A 191 5.08 50.91 22.98
C GLU A 191 5.28 49.43 23.26
N THR A 192 4.21 48.77 23.67
CA THR A 192 4.17 47.35 24.00
C THR A 192 2.91 46.72 23.45
N LEU A 193 3.06 45.59 22.76
CA LEU A 193 1.95 44.71 22.41
C LEU A 193 1.82 43.62 23.47
N VAL A 194 0.59 43.31 23.88
CA VAL A 194 0.31 42.18 24.77
C VAL A 194 -0.67 41.22 24.14
N LEU A 195 -0.25 39.98 23.88
CA LEU A 195 -1.15 38.89 23.49
C LEU A 195 -1.63 38.18 24.75
N ARG A 196 -2.92 38.31 25.05
CA ARG A 196 -3.53 37.77 26.28
C ARG A 196 -3.82 36.28 26.14
N GLY A 197 -3.40 35.49 27.13
CA GLY A 197 -3.68 34.06 27.18
C GLY A 197 -2.93 33.22 26.12
N VAL A 198 -1.90 33.78 25.50
CA VAL A 198 -1.09 33.10 24.48
C VAL A 198 0.22 32.60 25.09
N ALA A 199 0.64 31.40 24.69
CA ALA A 199 1.96 30.89 25.03
C ALA A 199 2.98 31.37 23.98
N LEU A 200 4.11 31.93 24.42
CA LEU A 200 5.18 32.35 23.52
C LEU A 200 5.67 31.19 22.63
N SER A 201 5.66 29.96 23.16
CA SER A 201 6.08 28.75 22.43
C SER A 201 5.12 28.29 21.33
N SER A 202 3.88 28.81 21.28
CA SER A 202 2.94 28.47 20.21
C SER A 202 3.01 29.44 19.02
N LEU A 203 3.77 30.53 19.13
CA LEU A 203 3.89 31.53 18.07
C LEU A 203 4.96 31.12 17.05
N THR A 204 4.76 31.58 15.82
CA THR A 204 5.60 31.37 14.64
C THR A 204 5.77 32.67 13.86
N ALA A 205 6.62 32.66 12.83
CA ALA A 205 6.79 33.83 11.95
C ALA A 205 5.48 34.25 11.27
N ALA A 206 4.62 33.30 10.90
CA ALA A 206 3.40 33.58 10.16
C ALA A 206 2.32 34.29 11.00
N ASP A 207 2.34 34.11 12.32
CA ASP A 207 1.47 34.84 13.26
C ASP A 207 1.72 36.37 13.24
N PHE A 208 2.78 36.81 12.57
CA PHE A 208 3.19 38.22 12.45
C PHE A 208 3.42 38.67 11.00
N ASP A 209 2.91 37.91 10.01
CA ASP A 209 3.14 38.12 8.58
C ASP A 209 4.63 38.19 8.18
N LEU A 210 5.49 37.53 8.97
CA LEU A 210 6.93 37.51 8.72
C LEU A 210 7.30 36.33 7.80
N PRO A 211 8.38 36.46 7.02
CA PRO A 211 8.88 35.37 6.19
C PRO A 211 9.19 34.11 7.01
N LEU A 212 8.77 32.94 6.50
CA LEU A 212 9.17 31.66 7.08
C LEU A 212 10.67 31.45 6.92
N ALA A 213 11.29 30.75 7.88
CA ALA A 213 12.68 30.35 7.78
C ALA A 213 12.92 29.58 6.46
N PRO A 214 13.93 29.96 5.65
CA PRO A 214 14.17 29.31 4.36
C PRO A 214 14.47 27.82 4.55
N VAL A 215 13.96 26.99 3.65
CA VAL A 215 14.33 25.57 3.62
C VAL A 215 15.71 25.44 3.00
N SER A 216 16.62 24.72 3.65
CA SER A 216 17.92 24.42 3.05
C SER A 216 17.70 23.53 1.83
N ALA A 217 18.15 24.00 0.66
CA ALA A 217 18.24 23.17 -0.53
C ALA A 217 19.21 22.03 -0.29
N ALA A 218 18.77 20.78 -0.50
CA ALA A 218 19.70 19.67 -0.63
C ALA A 218 20.63 19.94 -1.84
N ASP A 219 21.87 19.46 -1.79
CA ASP A 219 22.80 19.62 -2.90
C ASP A 219 22.19 19.07 -4.19
N GLY A 220 22.07 19.93 -5.21
CA GLY A 220 21.46 19.60 -6.49
C GLY A 220 19.93 19.71 -6.56
N ALA A 221 19.25 20.19 -5.52
CA ALA A 221 17.80 20.42 -5.53
C ALA A 221 17.37 21.32 -6.70
N ILE A 222 16.25 20.97 -7.32
CA ILE A 222 15.60 21.79 -8.35
C ILE A 222 14.76 22.85 -7.64
N VAL A 223 14.87 24.10 -8.10
CA VAL A 223 14.12 25.25 -7.56
C VAL A 223 13.32 25.91 -8.67
N ILE A 224 12.03 26.13 -8.44
CA ILE A 224 11.09 26.81 -9.33
C ILE A 224 10.65 28.11 -8.63
N ASP A 225 11.08 29.26 -9.15
CA ASP A 225 10.93 30.57 -8.51
C ASP A 225 10.23 31.63 -9.38
N ARG A 226 9.59 31.18 -10.47
CA ARG A 226 8.96 32.07 -11.46
C ARG A 226 7.52 31.63 -11.74
N PRO A 227 6.62 32.55 -12.08
CA PRO A 227 5.28 32.21 -12.54
C PRO A 227 5.31 31.30 -13.78
N GLY A 228 4.49 30.24 -13.77
CA GLY A 228 4.32 29.33 -14.92
C GLY A 228 5.52 28.42 -15.23
N ALA A 229 6.59 28.45 -14.45
CA ALA A 229 7.67 27.47 -14.55
C ALA A 229 7.25 26.15 -13.91
N GLY A 230 7.57 25.03 -14.55
CA GLY A 230 7.29 23.69 -14.04
C GLY A 230 8.34 22.68 -14.46
N TRP A 231 8.28 21.50 -13.87
CA TRP A 231 9.31 20.48 -14.05
C TRP A 231 8.72 19.07 -14.12
N ASN A 232 9.10 18.31 -15.15
CA ASN A 232 8.66 16.94 -15.35
C ASN A 232 9.68 15.94 -14.81
N PHE A 233 9.21 14.94 -14.06
CA PHE A 233 10.06 13.89 -13.52
C PHE A 233 9.25 12.62 -13.22
N ASN A 234 9.61 11.47 -13.82
CA ASN A 234 8.98 10.17 -13.58
C ASN A 234 7.43 10.16 -13.68
N GLY A 235 6.88 10.95 -14.59
CA GLY A 235 5.43 11.09 -14.80
C GLY A 235 4.74 12.10 -13.88
N TRP A 236 5.44 12.63 -12.87
CA TRP A 236 4.97 13.77 -12.10
C TRP A 236 5.37 15.10 -12.76
N TYR A 237 4.55 16.13 -12.53
CA TYR A 237 4.83 17.50 -12.93
C TYR A 237 4.65 18.44 -11.73
N ALA A 238 5.74 19.10 -11.32
CA ALA A 238 5.69 20.11 -10.27
C ALA A 238 5.46 21.50 -10.87
N LEU A 239 4.51 22.27 -10.33
CA LEU A 239 4.10 23.56 -10.85
C LEU A 239 3.78 24.54 -9.72
N ASN A 240 4.25 25.80 -9.81
CA ASN A 240 3.86 26.85 -8.85
C ASN A 240 2.39 27.31 -9.01
N ASN A 241 1.85 27.12 -10.22
CA ASN A 241 0.49 27.43 -10.68
C ASN A 241 -0.11 28.75 -10.13
N THR A 242 0.53 29.87 -10.42
CA THR A 242 0.11 31.21 -9.97
C THR A 242 -0.81 31.87 -11.00
N TRP A 243 -1.99 31.30 -11.23
CA TRP A 243 -2.86 31.67 -12.34
C TRP A 243 -3.66 32.96 -12.11
N ASN A 244 -3.82 33.44 -10.87
CA ASN A 244 -4.72 34.55 -10.54
C ASN A 244 -4.07 35.70 -9.74
N ILE A 245 -2.83 36.06 -10.10
CA ILE A 245 -2.08 37.13 -9.42
C ILE A 245 -2.18 38.49 -10.11
N SER A 246 -3.19 38.70 -10.96
CA SER A 246 -3.34 39.95 -11.71
C SER A 246 -3.47 41.15 -10.76
N GLY A 247 -2.60 42.16 -10.94
CA GLY A 247 -2.55 43.35 -10.08
C GLY A 247 -1.63 43.25 -8.86
N LEU A 248 -1.01 42.10 -8.62
CA LEU A 248 0.00 41.90 -7.58
C LEU A 248 1.41 41.84 -8.20
N ALA A 249 2.39 42.48 -7.55
CA ALA A 249 3.79 42.43 -7.98
C ALA A 249 4.49 41.17 -7.47
N TRP A 250 4.98 40.33 -8.40
CA TRP A 250 5.77 39.14 -8.06
C TRP A 250 7.05 39.50 -7.29
N GLY A 251 7.37 38.72 -6.26
CA GLY A 251 8.53 38.91 -5.38
C GLY A 251 8.39 40.08 -4.40
N LYS A 252 7.28 40.83 -4.45
CA LYS A 252 6.97 41.90 -3.50
C LYS A 252 5.65 41.63 -2.77
N ASP A 253 4.56 41.53 -3.53
CA ASP A 253 3.22 41.33 -2.97
C ASP A 253 2.86 39.84 -2.92
N VAL A 254 3.36 39.06 -3.89
CA VAL A 254 3.15 37.61 -3.95
C VAL A 254 4.41 36.89 -4.42
N MET A 255 4.71 35.75 -3.82
CA MET A 255 5.81 34.87 -4.25
C MET A 255 5.43 33.42 -3.97
N VAL A 256 5.78 32.53 -4.90
CA VAL A 256 5.69 31.08 -4.71
C VAL A 256 7.00 30.46 -5.16
N THR A 257 7.52 29.56 -4.34
CA THR A 257 8.75 28.82 -4.60
C THR A 257 8.51 27.34 -4.38
N THR A 258 8.94 26.52 -5.34
CA THR A 258 8.92 25.06 -5.22
C THR A 258 10.34 24.54 -5.20
N GLN A 259 10.64 23.60 -4.30
CA GLN A 259 11.93 22.94 -4.20
C GLN A 259 11.75 21.43 -4.02
N PHE A 260 12.53 20.62 -4.72
CA PHE A 260 12.55 19.16 -4.54
C PHE A 260 13.88 18.54 -5.00
N SER A 261 14.13 17.31 -4.59
CA SER A 261 15.34 16.57 -4.94
C SER A 261 15.29 16.04 -6.39
N PRO A 262 16.40 16.08 -7.15
CA PRO A 262 16.47 15.41 -8.44
C PRO A 262 16.44 13.89 -8.20
N GLY A 263 15.37 13.20 -8.59
CA GLY A 263 15.26 11.75 -8.38
C GLY A 263 13.94 11.29 -7.77
N ASN A 264 13.28 12.15 -6.99
CA ASN A 264 12.00 11.84 -6.36
C ASN A 264 11.30 13.16 -5.98
N VAL A 265 10.15 13.44 -6.58
CA VAL A 265 9.38 14.66 -6.32
C VAL A 265 8.28 14.46 -5.28
N THR A 266 7.95 13.22 -4.93
CA THR A 266 6.95 12.94 -3.89
C THR A 266 7.58 12.76 -2.50
N ASP A 267 8.91 12.73 -2.42
CA ASP A 267 9.68 12.68 -1.17
C ASP A 267 10.45 13.99 -0.95
N GLY A 268 9.84 14.90 -0.19
CA GLY A 268 10.44 16.16 0.25
C GLY A 268 10.16 17.37 -0.63
N ALA A 269 9.24 17.29 -1.59
CA ALA A 269 8.83 18.48 -2.34
C ALA A 269 8.23 19.52 -1.40
N THR A 270 8.73 20.75 -1.50
CA THR A 270 8.38 21.86 -0.64
C THR A 270 7.89 23.01 -1.49
N PHE A 271 6.65 23.42 -1.25
CA PHE A 271 6.01 24.60 -1.80
C PHE A 271 5.94 25.66 -0.71
N SER A 272 6.52 26.83 -0.93
CA SER A 272 6.47 27.96 0.02
C SER A 272 5.95 29.20 -0.68
N TRP A 273 5.12 29.97 0.01
CA TRP A 273 4.53 31.19 -0.53
C TRP A 273 4.46 32.33 0.48
N SER A 274 4.28 33.53 -0.06
CA SER A 274 3.85 34.74 0.63
C SER A 274 2.79 35.42 -0.21
N ALA A 275 1.68 35.82 0.41
CA ALA A 275 0.57 36.50 -0.24
C ALA A 275 -0.03 37.57 0.69
N PRO A 276 -0.77 38.56 0.17
CA PRO A 276 -1.40 39.58 1.00
C PRO A 276 -2.40 38.98 2.02
N LEU A 277 -2.53 39.64 3.18
CA LEU A 277 -3.51 39.27 4.19
C LEU A 277 -4.95 39.51 3.73
N SER A 278 -5.85 38.57 4.01
CA SER A 278 -7.26 38.61 3.66
C SER A 278 -8.09 37.96 4.76
N THR A 279 -9.17 38.63 5.16
CA THR A 279 -10.19 38.10 6.08
C THR A 279 -11.52 37.85 5.37
N SER A 280 -11.52 37.82 4.03
CA SER A 280 -12.72 37.53 3.24
C SER A 280 -13.13 36.06 3.38
N LEU A 281 -14.42 35.80 3.64
CA LEU A 281 -14.99 34.44 3.63
C LEU A 281 -15.01 33.79 2.24
N THR A 282 -15.01 34.61 1.20
CA THR A 282 -14.94 34.19 -0.20
C THR A 282 -13.73 34.88 -0.83
N PRO A 283 -12.51 34.50 -0.44
CA PRO A 283 -11.31 35.14 -0.93
C PRO A 283 -11.05 34.76 -2.38
N THR A 284 -10.25 35.58 -3.07
CA THR A 284 -9.71 35.21 -4.37
C THR A 284 -8.58 34.21 -4.16
N ILE A 285 -8.70 33.02 -4.76
CA ILE A 285 -7.58 32.06 -4.86
C ILE A 285 -6.55 32.64 -5.84
N LEU A 286 -5.30 32.75 -5.39
CA LEU A 286 -4.21 33.42 -6.11
C LEU A 286 -3.34 32.42 -6.88
N ALA A 287 -3.12 31.24 -6.30
CA ALA A 287 -2.25 30.20 -6.83
C ALA A 287 -2.66 28.81 -6.31
N PHE A 288 -2.22 27.76 -7.01
CA PHE A 288 -2.35 26.36 -6.59
C PHE A 288 -1.02 25.59 -6.76
N PRO A 289 0.06 25.95 -6.03
CA PRO A 289 1.30 25.19 -6.07
C PRO A 289 1.07 23.69 -5.80
N GLU A 290 1.53 22.84 -6.73
CA GLU A 290 1.03 21.47 -6.83
C GLU A 290 2.00 20.48 -7.48
N LEU A 291 1.70 19.20 -7.24
CA LEU A 291 2.20 18.03 -7.97
C LEU A 291 1.07 17.42 -8.79
N ILE A 292 1.26 17.33 -10.10
CA ILE A 292 0.29 16.81 -11.06
C ILE A 292 0.78 15.43 -11.55
N PHE A 293 -0.13 14.44 -11.58
CA PHE A 293 0.08 13.18 -12.28
C PHE A 293 -1.07 12.92 -13.25
N GLY A 294 -0.75 12.65 -14.52
CA GLY A 294 -1.73 12.50 -15.60
C GLY A 294 -2.03 13.80 -16.35
N ILE A 295 -2.93 13.72 -17.34
CA ILE A 295 -3.17 14.81 -18.30
C ILE A 295 -4.23 15.77 -17.74
N SER A 296 -3.77 16.91 -17.21
CA SER A 296 -4.65 17.99 -16.77
C SER A 296 -5.33 18.66 -17.98
N PRO A 297 -6.67 18.71 -18.07
CA PRO A 297 -7.39 19.23 -19.23
C PRO A 297 -7.32 20.76 -19.39
N LEU A 298 -6.90 21.48 -18.34
CA LEU A 298 -6.70 22.93 -18.33
C LEU A 298 -5.24 23.34 -18.59
N ASN A 299 -4.29 22.39 -18.65
CA ASN A 299 -2.91 22.70 -18.98
C ASN A 299 -2.77 23.11 -20.46
N PRO A 300 -1.93 24.10 -20.81
CA PRO A 300 -1.74 24.49 -22.20
C PRO A 300 -1.13 23.34 -23.02
N ALA A 301 -1.65 23.15 -24.24
CA ALA A 301 -1.25 22.07 -25.13
C ALA A 301 0.27 22.06 -25.38
N GLY A 302 0.96 20.99 -24.93
CA GLY A 302 2.39 20.78 -25.15
C GLY A 302 3.22 20.53 -23.88
N VAL A 303 2.62 20.64 -22.70
CA VAL A 303 3.27 20.34 -21.40
C VAL A 303 2.51 19.20 -20.73
N ASN A 304 2.62 17.98 -21.28
CA ASN A 304 2.05 16.80 -20.63
C ASN A 304 3.09 16.17 -19.68
N PRO A 305 2.73 15.85 -18.43
CA PRO A 305 3.51 14.89 -17.66
C PRO A 305 3.68 13.60 -18.46
N THR A 306 4.88 13.04 -18.37
CA THR A 306 5.24 11.78 -19.05
C THR A 306 4.64 10.61 -18.28
N ASP A 307 3.30 10.51 -18.26
CA ASP A 307 2.61 9.30 -17.82
C ASP A 307 2.81 8.20 -18.88
N THR A 308 4.03 7.66 -18.91
CA THR A 308 4.45 6.66 -19.90
C THR A 308 3.74 5.33 -19.73
N GLU A 309 3.28 5.05 -18.52
CA GLU A 309 2.55 3.83 -18.19
C GLU A 309 1.04 3.99 -18.40
N HIS A 310 0.57 5.15 -18.87
CA HIS A 310 -0.83 5.44 -19.16
C HIS A 310 -1.75 5.11 -17.99
N VAL A 311 -1.37 5.53 -16.77
CA VAL A 311 -2.20 5.38 -15.57
C VAL A 311 -3.53 6.12 -15.78
N PHE A 312 -3.45 7.34 -16.33
CA PHE A 312 -4.59 8.11 -16.78
C PHE A 312 -4.53 8.34 -18.30
N PRO A 313 -5.68 8.52 -18.98
CA PRO A 313 -7.03 8.58 -18.44
C PRO A 313 -7.57 7.21 -17.99
N ALA A 314 -8.22 7.16 -16.83
CA ALA A 314 -8.88 5.96 -16.31
C ALA A 314 -10.40 6.15 -16.30
N ARG A 315 -11.15 5.23 -16.92
CA ARG A 315 -12.61 5.30 -16.95
C ARG A 315 -13.18 5.00 -15.57
N VAL A 316 -14.03 5.88 -15.04
CA VAL A 316 -14.59 5.77 -13.68
C VAL A 316 -15.27 4.42 -13.45
N GLY A 317 -16.06 3.94 -14.41
CA GLY A 317 -16.77 2.66 -14.30
C GLY A 317 -15.88 1.42 -14.25
N ASP A 318 -14.60 1.56 -14.60
CA ASP A 318 -13.63 0.46 -14.61
C ASP A 318 -12.77 0.46 -13.33
N ILE A 319 -12.83 1.52 -12.51
CA ILE A 319 -12.05 1.64 -11.27
C ILE A 319 -12.65 0.73 -10.19
N THR A 320 -11.83 -0.19 -9.68
CA THR A 320 -12.20 -1.14 -8.61
C THR A 320 -11.56 -0.79 -7.27
N ALA A 321 -10.40 -0.15 -7.28
CA ALA A 321 -9.78 0.49 -6.14
C ALA A 321 -8.98 1.70 -6.63
N PHE A 322 -8.99 2.79 -5.86
CA PHE A 322 -8.12 3.93 -6.14
C PHE A 322 -7.83 4.69 -4.86
N THR A 323 -6.57 4.71 -4.45
CA THR A 323 -6.13 5.37 -3.21
C THR A 323 -4.98 6.32 -3.45
N ALA A 324 -4.96 7.43 -2.71
CA ALA A 324 -3.82 8.32 -2.60
C ALA A 324 -3.31 8.29 -1.15
N LYS A 325 -2.10 7.76 -0.94
CA LYS A 325 -1.45 7.68 0.37
C LYS A 325 -0.52 8.89 0.51
N GLN A 326 -0.82 9.76 1.47
CA GLN A 326 -0.09 10.99 1.69
C GLN A 326 0.58 11.03 3.07
N ASP A 327 1.76 11.63 3.12
CA ASP A 327 2.37 12.15 4.34
C ASP A 327 2.82 13.59 4.07
N LEU A 328 2.14 14.54 4.71
CA LEU A 328 2.25 15.96 4.44
C LEU A 328 2.62 16.71 5.72
N ALA A 329 3.22 17.88 5.55
CA ALA A 329 3.33 18.87 6.61
C ALA A 329 2.96 20.25 6.08
N TYR A 330 2.14 20.97 6.85
CA TYR A 330 1.71 22.32 6.55
C TYR A 330 2.21 23.25 7.65
N THR A 331 2.75 24.39 7.28
CA THR A 331 3.23 25.40 8.24
C THR A 331 2.92 26.80 7.72
N GLY A 332 2.87 27.77 8.62
CA GLY A 332 2.56 29.16 8.31
C GLY A 332 1.15 29.54 8.75
N ASN A 333 0.54 30.51 8.05
CA ASN A 333 -0.84 30.95 8.30
C ASN A 333 -1.80 29.92 7.73
N LEU A 334 -2.21 28.94 8.55
CA LEU A 334 -3.06 27.83 8.16
C LEU A 334 -4.45 28.29 7.70
N ALA A 335 -4.91 29.45 8.16
CA ALA A 335 -6.17 30.01 7.68
C ALA A 335 -6.12 30.48 6.21
N GLY A 336 -4.92 30.80 5.72
CA GLY A 336 -4.68 31.44 4.43
C GLY A 336 -4.58 30.51 3.22
N PHE A 337 -4.81 29.21 3.40
CA PHE A 337 -4.78 28.24 2.31
C PHE A 337 -5.58 26.98 2.67
N ASN A 338 -5.96 26.21 1.65
CA ASN A 338 -6.37 24.83 1.83
C ASN A 338 -5.24 23.89 1.38
N VAL A 339 -5.39 22.59 1.63
CA VAL A 339 -4.62 21.56 0.94
C VAL A 339 -5.60 20.57 0.36
N ALA A 340 -5.49 20.34 -0.94
CA ALA A 340 -6.49 19.60 -1.67
C ALA A 340 -5.88 18.74 -2.77
N TYR A 341 -6.53 17.61 -3.03
CA TYR A 341 -6.46 17.01 -4.34
C TYR A 341 -7.40 17.75 -5.28
N ASP A 342 -6.97 18.03 -6.50
CA ASP A 342 -7.80 18.42 -7.64
C ASP A 342 -7.80 17.25 -8.64
N ILE A 343 -9.00 16.74 -8.96
CA ILE A 343 -9.19 15.57 -9.80
C ILE A 343 -10.09 15.95 -10.96
N TRP A 344 -9.52 15.98 -12.16
CA TRP A 344 -10.23 16.37 -13.36
C TRP A 344 -10.93 15.18 -14.02
N LEU A 345 -12.25 15.30 -14.20
CA LEU A 345 -13.06 14.34 -14.95
C LEU A 345 -13.45 14.91 -16.31
N THR A 346 -13.39 14.05 -17.33
CA THR A 346 -13.70 14.41 -18.70
C THR A 346 -14.63 13.40 -19.36
N SER A 347 -15.42 13.86 -20.32
CA SER A 347 -16.33 13.03 -21.12
C SER A 347 -15.63 12.15 -22.17
N LYS A 348 -14.32 12.31 -22.36
CA LYS A 348 -13.52 11.57 -23.34
C LYS A 348 -12.12 11.27 -22.78
N PRO A 349 -11.51 10.13 -23.11
CA PRO A 349 -10.12 9.86 -22.74
C PRO A 349 -9.18 10.96 -23.24
N GLY A 350 -8.38 11.55 -22.35
CA GLY A 350 -7.43 12.61 -22.70
C GLY A 350 -8.12 13.91 -23.10
N GLY A 351 -9.26 14.22 -22.47
CA GLY A 351 -10.04 15.41 -22.73
C GLY A 351 -9.29 16.73 -22.51
N ASN A 352 -9.85 17.81 -23.04
CA ASN A 352 -9.40 19.18 -22.83
C ASN A 352 -10.49 19.99 -22.09
N ALA A 353 -10.24 21.28 -21.89
CA ALA A 353 -11.18 22.22 -21.25
C ALA A 353 -12.66 22.08 -21.72
N SER A 354 -12.91 21.85 -23.01
CA SER A 354 -14.29 21.74 -23.55
C SER A 354 -14.99 20.42 -23.23
N THR A 355 -14.25 19.44 -22.70
CA THR A 355 -14.75 18.10 -22.37
C THR A 355 -14.80 17.82 -20.87
N ILE A 356 -14.39 18.80 -20.04
CA ILE A 356 -14.51 18.73 -18.59
C ILE A 356 -15.98 18.51 -18.22
N THR A 357 -16.22 17.51 -17.40
CA THR A 357 -17.55 17.22 -16.86
C THR A 357 -17.61 17.53 -15.38
N ASN A 358 -16.52 17.29 -14.65
CA ASN A 358 -16.41 17.63 -13.24
C ASN A 358 -14.96 17.97 -12.86
N GLU A 359 -14.81 18.89 -11.93
CA GLU A 359 -13.62 19.17 -11.14
C GLU A 359 -13.93 18.70 -9.71
N VAL A 360 -13.33 17.60 -9.30
CA VAL A 360 -13.56 17.01 -7.98
C VAL A 360 -12.38 17.34 -7.09
N MET A 361 -12.56 18.32 -6.21
CA MET A 361 -11.59 18.64 -5.19
C MET A 361 -11.82 17.84 -3.91
N ILE A 362 -10.77 17.32 -3.30
CA ILE A 362 -10.82 16.65 -1.99
C ILE A 362 -9.91 17.41 -1.03
N TRP A 363 -10.50 18.23 -0.15
CA TRP A 363 -9.75 19.09 0.76
C TRP A 363 -9.41 18.31 2.04
N VAL A 364 -8.12 18.10 2.27
CA VAL A 364 -7.55 17.43 3.44
C VAL A 364 -7.08 18.43 4.51
N HIS A 365 -7.08 19.71 4.18
CA HIS A 365 -6.99 20.85 5.09
C HIS A 365 -7.86 21.98 4.51
N LYS A 366 -8.68 22.64 5.33
CA LYS A 366 -9.71 23.59 4.83
C LYS A 366 -9.25 25.05 4.78
N GLY A 367 -8.45 25.50 5.73
CA GLY A 367 -8.24 26.93 5.99
C GLY A 367 -9.48 27.66 6.52
N ALA A 368 -9.47 28.99 6.49
CA ALA A 368 -10.53 29.85 7.05
C ALA A 368 -11.52 30.38 6.00
N PHE A 369 -11.74 29.62 4.92
CA PHE A 369 -12.66 29.97 3.84
C PHE A 369 -13.49 28.76 3.42
N GLU A 370 -14.57 29.01 2.67
CA GLU A 370 -15.50 27.97 2.24
C GLU A 370 -15.24 27.58 0.79
N ALA A 371 -15.46 26.29 0.49
CA ALA A 371 -15.50 25.80 -0.88
C ALA A 371 -16.66 26.44 -1.65
N TYR A 372 -16.49 26.59 -2.96
CA TYR A 372 -17.52 27.19 -3.81
C TYR A 372 -18.73 26.26 -3.98
N GLY A 373 -19.94 26.83 -3.95
CA GLY A 373 -21.19 26.09 -4.14
C GLY A 373 -21.97 25.85 -2.85
N ALA A 374 -23.08 25.13 -2.97
CA ALA A 374 -23.93 24.82 -1.82
C ALA A 374 -23.48 23.50 -1.19
N ALA A 375 -23.55 23.39 0.14
CA ALA A 375 -23.43 22.11 0.83
C ALA A 375 -24.67 21.24 0.49
N ILE A 376 -24.43 20.08 -0.12
CA ILE A 376 -25.49 19.19 -0.64
C ILE A 376 -25.49 17.81 0.02
N GLY A 377 -24.48 17.47 0.80
CA GLY A 377 -24.38 16.16 1.42
C GLY A 377 -23.17 16.01 2.34
N THR A 378 -23.03 14.81 2.89
CA THR A 378 -21.88 14.42 3.70
C THR A 378 -21.27 13.14 3.13
N TYR A 379 -19.96 13.03 3.22
CA TYR A 379 -19.20 11.82 2.94
C TYR A 379 -18.62 11.30 4.25
N VAL A 380 -18.60 9.99 4.40
CA VAL A 380 -17.92 9.31 5.51
C VAL A 380 -16.94 8.32 4.90
N SER A 381 -15.66 8.51 5.18
CA SER A 381 -14.61 7.61 4.68
C SER A 381 -14.71 6.24 5.36
N PRO A 382 -14.10 5.19 4.77
CA PRO A 382 -14.10 3.84 5.35
C PRO A 382 -13.55 3.77 6.79
N ASP A 383 -12.62 4.65 7.16
CA ASP A 383 -12.05 4.78 8.51
C ASP A 383 -12.85 5.73 9.43
N GLY A 384 -13.98 6.27 8.96
CA GLY A 384 -14.93 7.02 9.76
C GLY A 384 -14.69 8.54 9.84
N GLN A 385 -13.80 9.10 9.03
CA GLN A 385 -13.66 10.56 8.90
C GLN A 385 -14.87 11.12 8.16
N THR A 386 -15.36 12.27 8.61
CA THR A 386 -16.51 12.95 8.01
C THR A 386 -16.04 14.10 7.14
N ALA A 387 -16.77 14.33 6.04
CA ALA A 387 -16.55 15.44 5.13
C ALA A 387 -17.89 16.01 4.65
N THR A 388 -17.90 17.30 4.34
CA THR A 388 -19.03 17.99 3.72
C THR A 388 -18.84 18.06 2.21
N ILE A 389 -19.88 17.73 1.44
CA ILE A 389 -19.88 17.78 -0.02
C ILE A 389 -20.52 19.09 -0.48
N TYR A 390 -19.75 19.89 -1.21
CA TYR A 390 -20.18 21.12 -1.87
C TYR A 390 -20.24 20.89 -3.37
N HIS A 391 -21.23 21.47 -4.04
CA HIS A 391 -21.35 21.34 -5.49
C HIS A 391 -21.99 22.57 -6.12
N LYS A 392 -21.48 22.95 -7.30
CA LYS A 392 -22.07 23.94 -8.19
C LYS A 392 -21.54 23.77 -9.61
N ASP A 393 -22.46 23.65 -10.57
CA ASP A 393 -22.16 23.48 -11.99
C ASP A 393 -21.23 22.28 -12.23
N THR A 394 -19.99 22.50 -12.69
CA THR A 394 -18.99 21.43 -12.89
C THR A 394 -18.00 21.30 -11.73
N TYR A 395 -18.13 22.11 -10.67
CA TYR A 395 -17.24 22.09 -9.51
C TYR A 395 -17.85 21.30 -8.36
N THR A 396 -17.06 20.42 -7.77
CA THR A 396 -17.44 19.64 -6.59
C THR A 396 -16.28 19.62 -5.61
N ALA A 397 -16.55 19.95 -4.34
CA ALA A 397 -15.55 19.83 -3.27
C ALA A 397 -16.03 18.89 -2.19
N VAL A 398 -15.19 17.94 -1.79
CA VAL A 398 -15.36 17.08 -0.62
C VAL A 398 -14.38 17.58 0.44
N VAL A 399 -14.92 18.32 1.41
CA VAL A 399 -14.10 19.02 2.42
C VAL A 399 -14.15 18.24 3.72
N PHE A 400 -13.05 17.61 4.11
CA PHE A 400 -12.98 16.90 5.38
C PHE A 400 -13.14 17.86 6.56
N ASP A 401 -13.91 17.43 7.57
CA ASP A 401 -14.22 18.25 8.75
C ASP A 401 -13.01 18.40 9.69
N LYS A 402 -11.95 17.59 9.46
CA LYS A 402 -10.68 17.60 10.18
C LYS A 402 -9.53 17.52 9.22
N ASP A 403 -8.39 18.10 9.63
CA ASP A 403 -7.15 18.00 8.88
C ASP A 403 -6.63 16.55 8.84
N LEU A 404 -6.16 16.13 7.66
CA LEU A 404 -5.65 14.79 7.39
C LEU A 404 -4.22 14.80 6.82
N PRO A 405 -3.22 15.38 7.50
CA PRO A 405 -1.86 15.52 6.96
C PRO A 405 -1.19 14.18 6.61
N THR A 406 -1.49 13.12 7.36
CA THR A 406 -1.01 11.76 7.08
C THR A 406 -2.21 10.82 7.01
N ALA A 407 -2.56 10.37 5.80
CA ALA A 407 -3.75 9.56 5.57
C ALA A 407 -3.66 8.79 4.25
N THR A 408 -4.55 7.81 4.08
CA THR A 408 -4.85 7.21 2.78
C THR A 408 -6.25 7.65 2.37
N VAL A 409 -6.34 8.52 1.36
CA VAL A 409 -7.61 8.95 0.79
C VAL A 409 -8.08 7.89 -0.21
N ASP A 410 -9.24 7.29 0.06
CA ASP A 410 -9.92 6.37 -0.87
C ASP A 410 -10.72 7.17 -1.91
N VAL A 411 -10.05 7.48 -3.01
CA VAL A 411 -10.62 8.25 -4.12
C VAL A 411 -11.75 7.49 -4.80
N ALA A 412 -11.66 6.14 -4.90
CA ALA A 412 -12.74 5.33 -5.46
C ALA A 412 -14.02 5.42 -4.62
N ALA A 413 -13.91 5.43 -3.29
CA ALA A 413 -15.05 5.63 -2.40
C ALA A 413 -15.67 7.02 -2.55
N VAL A 414 -14.85 8.07 -2.71
CA VAL A 414 -15.33 9.43 -3.00
C VAL A 414 -16.09 9.48 -4.32
N LEU A 415 -15.50 8.98 -5.42
CA LEU A 415 -16.16 8.94 -6.72
C LEU A 415 -17.49 8.18 -6.67
N LYS A 416 -17.54 7.05 -5.94
CA LYS A 416 -18.77 6.27 -5.73
C LYS A 416 -19.83 7.04 -4.95
N ALA A 417 -19.44 7.81 -3.93
CA ALA A 417 -20.37 8.69 -3.21
C ALA A 417 -20.95 9.78 -4.12
N LEU A 418 -20.11 10.38 -4.98
CA LEU A 418 -20.56 11.38 -5.96
C LEU A 418 -21.44 10.76 -7.06
N GLN A 419 -21.19 9.52 -7.47
CA GLN A 419 -22.08 8.77 -8.37
C GLN A 419 -23.46 8.55 -7.75
N ALA A 420 -23.54 8.24 -6.44
CA ALA A 420 -24.81 8.09 -5.73
C ALA A 420 -25.61 9.41 -5.68
N LEU A 421 -24.93 10.56 -5.80
CA LEU A 421 -25.54 11.88 -5.90
C LEU A 421 -25.80 12.32 -7.36
N HIS A 422 -25.49 11.48 -8.35
CA HIS A 422 -25.60 11.78 -9.79
C HIS A 422 -24.72 12.96 -10.25
N ILE A 423 -23.62 13.22 -9.55
CA ILE A 423 -22.66 14.29 -9.87
C ILE A 423 -21.55 13.77 -10.80
N VAL A 424 -21.17 12.50 -10.62
CA VAL A 424 -20.18 11.77 -11.42
C VAL A 424 -20.87 10.59 -12.12
N SER A 425 -20.45 10.26 -13.34
CA SER A 425 -20.94 9.13 -14.11
C SER A 425 -19.86 8.06 -14.31
N ALA A 426 -20.27 6.80 -14.46
CA ALA A 426 -19.36 5.69 -14.78
C ALA A 426 -18.71 5.81 -16.17
N ASP A 427 -19.27 6.63 -17.06
CA ASP A 427 -18.76 6.86 -18.41
C ASP A 427 -17.68 7.95 -18.49
N GLU A 428 -17.42 8.66 -17.40
CA GLU A 428 -16.40 9.70 -17.33
C GLU A 428 -15.00 9.10 -17.17
N TYR A 429 -13.99 9.93 -17.42
CA TYR A 429 -12.58 9.56 -17.33
C TYR A 429 -11.86 10.50 -16.35
N VAL A 430 -11.20 9.92 -15.36
CA VAL A 430 -10.21 10.62 -14.53
C VAL A 430 -9.00 10.93 -15.42
N GLY A 431 -8.73 12.21 -15.67
CA GLY A 431 -7.65 12.69 -16.54
C GLY A 431 -6.34 12.93 -15.79
N SER A 432 -6.43 13.50 -14.60
CA SER A 432 -5.29 13.79 -13.72
C SER A 432 -5.69 13.71 -12.24
N VAL A 433 -4.68 13.56 -11.40
CA VAL A 433 -4.75 13.83 -9.96
C VAL A 433 -3.65 14.81 -9.60
N GLU A 434 -4.03 15.88 -8.93
CA GLU A 434 -3.17 17.01 -8.64
C GLU A 434 -3.22 17.28 -7.14
N LEU A 435 -2.09 17.26 -6.43
CA LEU A 435 -2.04 17.55 -4.99
C LEU A 435 -1.34 18.89 -4.78
N GLY A 436 -2.04 19.85 -4.18
CA GLY A 436 -1.51 21.18 -3.96
C GLY A 436 -2.20 21.94 -2.83
N ALA A 437 -1.91 23.23 -2.75
CA ALA A 437 -2.51 24.14 -1.79
C ALA A 437 -3.10 25.37 -2.50
N GLU A 438 -4.41 25.62 -2.38
CA GLU A 438 -5.00 26.84 -2.91
C GLU A 438 -4.64 28.00 -1.98
N VAL A 439 -3.77 28.89 -2.45
CA VAL A 439 -3.24 30.02 -1.69
C VAL A 439 -4.18 31.20 -1.82
N VAL A 440 -4.73 31.65 -0.70
CA VAL A 440 -5.59 32.85 -0.64
C VAL A 440 -4.96 33.98 0.14
N SER A 441 -4.08 33.69 1.11
CA SER A 441 -3.56 34.70 2.03
C SER A 441 -2.31 34.28 2.80
N GLY A 442 -1.51 35.27 3.20
CA GLY A 442 -0.42 35.15 4.17
C GLY A 442 0.77 34.32 3.70
N THR A 443 1.69 34.07 4.62
CA THR A 443 2.85 33.19 4.39
C THR A 443 2.51 31.75 4.75
N GLY A 444 2.93 30.80 3.91
CA GLY A 444 2.64 29.39 4.13
C GLY A 444 3.59 28.46 3.41
N ARG A 445 3.54 27.19 3.80
CA ARG A 445 4.35 26.13 3.22
C ARG A 445 3.65 24.78 3.31
N LEU A 446 3.64 24.07 2.19
CA LEU A 446 3.29 22.66 2.06
C LEU A 446 4.56 21.85 1.79
N VAL A 447 4.79 20.80 2.59
CA VAL A 447 5.84 19.80 2.36
C VAL A 447 5.17 18.46 2.09
N VAL A 448 5.41 17.90 0.91
CA VAL A 448 5.02 16.54 0.55
C VAL A 448 6.18 15.62 0.93
N LYS A 449 6.05 14.88 2.03
CA LYS A 449 7.07 13.92 2.49
C LYS A 449 6.91 12.57 1.80
N ASN A 450 5.68 12.19 1.49
CA ASN A 450 5.39 11.04 0.66
C ASN A 450 4.05 11.24 -0.05
N LEU A 451 3.98 10.82 -1.31
CA LEU A 451 2.72 10.67 -2.05
C LEU A 451 2.82 9.46 -2.96
N ASP A 452 1.96 8.48 -2.72
CA ASP A 452 1.80 7.30 -3.56
C ASP A 452 0.36 7.20 -4.07
N LEU A 453 0.18 6.98 -5.37
CA LEU A 453 -1.13 6.67 -5.95
C LEU A 453 -1.19 5.18 -6.26
N SER A 454 -2.30 4.52 -5.93
CA SER A 454 -2.55 3.13 -6.32
C SER A 454 -3.91 3.02 -6.97
N LEU A 455 -3.92 2.76 -8.28
CA LEU A 455 -5.12 2.63 -9.09
C LEU A 455 -5.26 1.20 -9.60
N THR A 456 -6.37 0.55 -9.28
CA THR A 456 -6.75 -0.77 -9.82
C THR A 456 -7.97 -0.63 -10.72
N THR A 457 -7.81 -0.94 -12.00
CA THR A 457 -8.91 -1.00 -12.97
C THR A 457 -9.20 -2.43 -13.40
N GLN A 458 -10.46 -2.71 -13.71
CA GLN A 458 -10.88 -3.94 -14.38
C GLN A 458 -10.84 -3.74 -15.89
N ASN A 459 -10.05 -4.56 -16.57
CA ASN A 459 -9.98 -4.63 -18.02
C ASN A 459 -11.24 -5.32 -18.58
N ALA A 460 -11.49 -5.13 -19.88
CA ALA A 460 -12.66 -5.70 -20.56
C ALA A 460 -12.72 -7.25 -20.54
N ASP A 461 -11.57 -7.92 -20.42
CA ASP A 461 -11.46 -9.38 -20.27
C ASP A 461 -11.71 -9.88 -18.84
N GLY A 462 -11.98 -8.95 -17.90
CA GLY A 462 -12.21 -9.20 -16.48
C GLY A 462 -10.95 -9.12 -15.61
N SER A 463 -9.74 -9.09 -16.19
CA SER A 463 -8.47 -8.94 -15.46
C SER A 463 -8.38 -7.62 -14.74
N GLN A 464 -7.61 -7.56 -13.66
CA GLN A 464 -7.40 -6.33 -12.91
C GLN A 464 -5.96 -5.86 -13.07
N THR A 465 -5.79 -4.62 -13.53
CA THR A 465 -4.49 -3.97 -13.59
C THR A 465 -4.39 -3.00 -12.43
N THR A 466 -3.42 -3.23 -11.54
CA THR A 466 -3.02 -2.28 -10.51
C THR A 466 -1.78 -1.54 -10.95
N LYS A 467 -1.84 -0.21 -10.93
CA LYS A 467 -0.71 0.69 -11.19
C LYS A 467 -0.41 1.45 -9.91
N VAL A 468 0.81 1.33 -9.41
CA VAL A 468 1.29 2.06 -8.23
C VAL A 468 2.28 3.11 -8.70
N VAL A 469 1.93 4.37 -8.49
CA VAL A 469 2.73 5.54 -8.83
C VAL A 469 3.40 6.03 -7.56
N THR A 470 4.73 6.12 -7.60
CA THR A 470 5.57 6.73 -6.57
C THR A 470 6.43 7.81 -7.20
N GLY A 471 7.24 8.53 -6.43
CA GLY A 471 8.19 9.48 -7.00
C GLY A 471 9.35 8.83 -7.76
N GLU A 472 9.61 7.53 -7.53
CA GLU A 472 10.61 6.75 -8.28
C GLU A 472 10.09 6.25 -9.64
N GLY A 473 8.78 6.33 -9.87
CA GLY A 473 8.13 5.91 -11.11
C GLY A 473 6.87 5.09 -10.87
N THR A 474 6.32 4.56 -11.95
CA THR A 474 5.11 3.73 -11.94
C THR A 474 5.47 2.26 -12.06
N THR A 475 4.90 1.44 -11.18
CA THR A 475 4.92 -0.02 -11.30
C THR A 475 3.55 -0.52 -11.73
N VAL A 476 3.54 -1.49 -12.65
CA VAL A 476 2.30 -2.06 -13.20
C VAL A 476 2.27 -3.55 -12.88
N SER A 477 1.19 -4.00 -12.25
CA SER A 477 0.91 -5.41 -12.01
C SER A 477 -0.49 -5.74 -12.52
N THR A 478 -0.60 -6.73 -13.40
CA THR A 478 -1.89 -7.23 -13.86
C THR A 478 -2.13 -8.60 -13.28
N ILE A 479 -3.24 -8.74 -12.57
CA ILE A 479 -3.78 -10.02 -12.13
C ILE A 479 -4.82 -10.42 -13.17
N GLY A 480 -4.75 -11.66 -13.67
CA GLY A 480 -5.72 -12.18 -14.64
C GLY A 480 -7.16 -12.04 -14.13
N ALA A 481 -8.15 -12.15 -15.03
CA ALA A 481 -9.55 -12.07 -14.63
C ALA A 481 -9.81 -13.01 -13.45
N PRO A 482 -10.56 -12.59 -12.40
CA PRO A 482 -11.21 -13.57 -11.54
C PRO A 482 -11.93 -14.49 -12.51
N ASN A 483 -11.50 -15.73 -12.57
CA ASN A 483 -11.93 -16.63 -13.61
C ASN A 483 -13.43 -16.85 -13.39
N LYS A 484 -14.28 -16.09 -14.10
CA LYS A 484 -15.73 -16.32 -14.09
C LYS A 484 -16.07 -17.68 -14.71
N ALA A 485 -15.11 -18.36 -15.34
CA ALA A 485 -15.24 -19.77 -15.73
C ALA A 485 -14.85 -20.76 -14.61
N LEU A 486 -14.39 -20.31 -13.44
CA LEU A 486 -14.30 -21.15 -12.23
C LEU A 486 -15.56 -21.09 -11.36
N GLU A 487 -16.51 -20.19 -11.63
CA GLU A 487 -17.88 -20.25 -11.07
C GLU A 487 -18.92 -20.78 -12.08
N ALA A 488 -18.55 -21.00 -13.34
CA ALA A 488 -19.42 -21.68 -14.31
C ALA A 488 -19.29 -23.20 -14.14
N ALA A 489 -20.25 -23.78 -13.43
CA ALA A 489 -20.35 -25.20 -13.09
C ALA A 489 -19.79 -26.16 -14.17
N TRP A 490 -18.83 -27.00 -13.78
CA TRP A 490 -18.42 -28.17 -14.54
C TRP A 490 -19.65 -28.95 -15.00
N ALA A 491 -19.79 -29.11 -16.32
CA ALA A 491 -20.94 -29.82 -16.88
C ALA A 491 -20.80 -31.31 -16.56
N THR A 492 -21.51 -31.75 -15.53
CA THR A 492 -21.60 -33.15 -15.14
C THR A 492 -22.77 -33.78 -15.87
N THR A 493 -22.50 -34.70 -16.80
CA THR A 493 -23.55 -35.45 -17.48
C THR A 493 -23.50 -36.90 -17.04
N THR A 494 -24.62 -37.40 -16.50
CA THR A 494 -24.76 -38.81 -16.14
C THR A 494 -25.72 -39.49 -17.10
N VAL A 495 -25.25 -40.52 -17.81
CA VAL A 495 -26.05 -41.37 -18.70
C VAL A 495 -25.70 -42.81 -18.37
N ASP A 496 -26.71 -43.65 -18.10
CA ASP A 496 -26.58 -45.09 -17.85
C ASP A 496 -25.47 -45.48 -16.85
N GLY A 497 -25.38 -44.77 -15.73
CA GLY A 497 -24.38 -45.05 -14.67
C GLY A 497 -22.96 -44.58 -14.99
N THR A 498 -22.75 -43.86 -16.09
CA THR A 498 -21.49 -43.19 -16.43
C THR A 498 -21.63 -41.68 -16.23
N THR A 499 -20.84 -41.12 -15.32
CA THR A 499 -20.70 -39.69 -15.08
C THR A 499 -19.47 -39.17 -15.81
N THR A 500 -19.66 -38.19 -16.69
CA THR A 500 -18.56 -37.54 -17.42
C THR A 500 -18.46 -36.10 -16.96
N GLU A 501 -17.27 -35.69 -16.49
CA GLU A 501 -16.96 -34.30 -16.19
C GLU A 501 -16.21 -33.70 -17.37
N ARG A 502 -16.59 -32.48 -17.74
CA ARG A 502 -15.99 -31.76 -18.86
C ARG A 502 -15.47 -30.40 -18.43
N ASP A 503 -14.37 -29.99 -19.05
CA ASP A 503 -13.87 -28.63 -18.92
C ASP A 503 -14.82 -27.62 -19.62
N ALA A 504 -14.50 -26.33 -19.48
CA ALA A 504 -15.26 -25.25 -20.10
C ALA A 504 -15.27 -25.28 -21.64
N TYR A 505 -14.43 -26.13 -22.27
CA TYR A 505 -14.33 -26.30 -23.72
C TYR A 505 -15.04 -27.58 -24.22
N GLY A 506 -15.62 -28.38 -23.30
CA GLY A 506 -16.32 -29.62 -23.61
C GLY A 506 -15.41 -30.85 -23.69
N ASN A 507 -14.11 -30.73 -23.39
CA ASN A 507 -13.19 -31.85 -23.31
C ASN A 507 -13.49 -32.69 -22.08
N VAL A 508 -13.40 -34.02 -22.20
CA VAL A 508 -13.61 -34.92 -21.06
C VAL A 508 -12.38 -34.82 -20.15
N LEU A 509 -12.58 -34.44 -18.90
CA LEU A 509 -11.52 -34.44 -17.87
C LEU A 509 -11.49 -35.77 -17.15
N THR A 510 -12.65 -36.20 -16.68
CA THR A 510 -12.83 -37.49 -16.01
C THR A 510 -14.06 -38.21 -16.57
N LYS A 511 -13.95 -39.53 -16.68
CA LYS A 511 -15.07 -40.40 -16.98
C LYS A 511 -15.17 -41.45 -15.88
N LYS A 512 -16.19 -41.31 -15.04
CA LYS A 512 -16.54 -42.27 -14.00
C LYS A 512 -17.61 -43.22 -14.53
N THR A 513 -17.30 -44.51 -14.60
CA THR A 513 -18.24 -45.57 -14.98
C THR A 513 -18.54 -46.42 -13.75
N VAL A 514 -19.80 -46.49 -13.34
CA VAL A 514 -20.25 -47.35 -12.24
C VAL A 514 -20.79 -48.65 -12.82
N HIS A 515 -20.06 -49.75 -12.63
CA HIS A 515 -20.49 -51.08 -13.03
C HIS A 515 -21.39 -51.67 -11.93
N GLN A 516 -22.71 -51.47 -12.04
CA GLN A 516 -23.67 -51.90 -11.01
C GLN A 516 -23.77 -53.43 -10.85
N ALA A 517 -23.28 -54.21 -11.81
CA ALA A 517 -23.39 -55.67 -11.80
C ALA A 517 -22.31 -56.38 -10.95
N ASP A 518 -21.16 -55.73 -10.71
CA ASP A 518 -20.01 -56.29 -10.00
C ASP A 518 -19.52 -55.39 -8.84
N GLY A 519 -20.05 -54.17 -8.70
CA GLY A 519 -19.71 -53.24 -7.61
C GLY A 519 -18.41 -52.45 -7.85
N HIS A 520 -17.87 -52.48 -9.07
CA HIS A 520 -16.66 -51.73 -9.45
C HIS A 520 -17.00 -50.31 -9.92
N VAL A 521 -16.16 -49.34 -9.55
CA VAL A 521 -16.18 -47.95 -10.05
C VAL A 521 -14.88 -47.69 -10.78
N VAL A 522 -14.94 -47.40 -12.07
CA VAL A 522 -13.75 -47.05 -12.87
C VAL A 522 -13.78 -45.55 -13.15
N VAL A 523 -12.74 -44.83 -12.74
CA VAL A 523 -12.54 -43.41 -13.04
C VAL A 523 -11.35 -43.28 -13.98
N THR A 524 -11.59 -42.84 -15.21
CA THR A 524 -10.52 -42.57 -16.18
C THR A 524 -10.30 -41.06 -16.26
N THR A 525 -9.06 -40.63 -16.08
CA THR A 525 -8.62 -39.24 -16.24
C THR A 525 -7.98 -39.07 -17.60
N PHE A 526 -8.27 -37.95 -18.27
CA PHE A 526 -7.78 -37.65 -19.61
C PHE A 526 -6.93 -36.38 -19.60
N ASP A 527 -5.93 -36.31 -20.49
CA ASP A 527 -5.22 -35.06 -20.78
C ASP A 527 -6.07 -34.11 -21.65
N ALA A 528 -5.55 -32.91 -21.88
CA ALA A 528 -6.18 -31.90 -22.72
C ALA A 528 -6.37 -32.33 -24.18
N ALA A 529 -5.70 -33.40 -24.64
CA ALA A 529 -5.87 -33.99 -25.97
C ALA A 529 -6.90 -35.13 -26.00
N GLY A 530 -7.52 -35.45 -24.86
CA GLY A 530 -8.50 -36.53 -24.73
C GLY A 530 -7.89 -37.93 -24.66
N LYS A 531 -6.59 -38.05 -24.39
CA LYS A 531 -5.92 -39.34 -24.14
C LYS A 531 -6.02 -39.68 -22.66
N ALA A 532 -6.36 -40.92 -22.35
CA ALA A 532 -6.34 -41.40 -20.97
C ALA A 532 -4.90 -41.30 -20.40
N VAL A 533 -4.76 -40.69 -19.24
CA VAL A 533 -3.48 -40.53 -18.53
C VAL A 533 -3.47 -41.27 -17.20
N ALA A 534 -4.64 -41.53 -16.61
CA ALA A 534 -4.78 -42.32 -15.40
C ALA A 534 -6.09 -43.12 -15.41
N VAL A 535 -6.09 -44.28 -14.80
CA VAL A 535 -7.27 -45.11 -14.59
C VAL A 535 -7.28 -45.60 -13.15
N ASP A 536 -8.29 -45.19 -12.40
CA ASP A 536 -8.54 -45.65 -11.04
C ASP A 536 -9.70 -46.64 -11.02
N THR A 537 -9.46 -47.86 -10.54
CA THR A 537 -10.50 -48.87 -10.39
C THR A 537 -10.76 -49.12 -8.92
N SER A 538 -11.94 -48.72 -8.44
CA SER A 538 -12.37 -48.90 -7.06
C SER A 538 -13.32 -50.10 -6.91
N THR A 539 -13.02 -50.98 -5.97
CA THR A 539 -13.86 -52.11 -5.57
C THR A 539 -14.30 -51.94 -4.13
N LYS A 540 -15.59 -52.18 -3.87
CA LYS A 540 -16.11 -52.23 -2.51
C LYS A 540 -16.20 -53.68 -2.05
N ALA A 541 -15.49 -54.02 -0.98
CA ALA A 541 -15.61 -55.30 -0.28
C ALA A 541 -15.90 -55.01 1.20
N ASP A 542 -17.05 -55.46 1.69
CA ASP A 542 -17.53 -55.20 3.06
C ASP A 542 -17.50 -53.70 3.42
N SER A 543 -16.69 -53.33 4.43
CA SER A 543 -16.53 -51.97 4.94
C SER A 543 -15.40 -51.20 4.26
N ALA A 544 -14.65 -51.82 3.34
CA ALA A 544 -13.48 -51.23 2.68
C ALA A 544 -13.70 -50.97 1.18
N ILE A 545 -13.09 -49.89 0.69
CA ILE A 545 -12.98 -49.55 -0.72
C ILE A 545 -11.51 -49.63 -1.12
N THR A 546 -11.18 -50.51 -2.05
CA THR A 546 -9.84 -50.61 -2.63
C THR A 546 -9.83 -49.94 -3.99
N THR A 547 -9.05 -48.90 -4.16
CA THR A 547 -8.81 -48.20 -5.42
C THR A 547 -7.43 -48.58 -5.96
N VAL A 548 -7.37 -49.23 -7.11
CA VAL A 548 -6.11 -49.48 -7.82
C VAL A 548 -5.85 -48.32 -8.78
N HIS A 549 -4.70 -47.69 -8.64
CA HIS A 549 -4.25 -46.58 -9.47
C HIS A 549 -3.40 -47.11 -10.63
N GLN A 550 -3.77 -46.75 -11.85
CA GLN A 550 -3.07 -47.17 -13.07
C GLN A 550 -2.75 -45.96 -13.95
N ASP A 551 -1.71 -46.08 -14.77
CA ASP A 551 -1.47 -45.11 -15.83
C ASP A 551 -2.50 -45.26 -16.97
N GLY A 552 -2.44 -44.34 -17.93
CA GLY A 552 -3.30 -44.36 -19.12
C GLY A 552 -3.14 -45.59 -20.03
N ALA A 553 -2.11 -46.41 -19.82
CA ALA A 553 -1.89 -47.68 -20.52
C ALA A 553 -2.35 -48.91 -19.70
N GLY A 554 -2.86 -48.70 -18.48
CA GLY A 554 -3.32 -49.76 -17.58
C GLY A 554 -2.21 -50.40 -16.73
N LYS A 555 -1.00 -49.81 -16.67
CA LYS A 555 0.06 -50.27 -15.76
C LYS A 555 -0.28 -49.80 -14.34
N THR A 556 -0.30 -50.73 -13.38
CA THR A 556 -0.50 -50.41 -11.97
C THR A 556 0.64 -49.53 -11.45
N LEU A 557 0.27 -48.40 -10.86
CA LEU A 557 1.15 -47.45 -10.18
C LEU A 557 1.11 -47.64 -8.66
N GLY A 558 -0.01 -48.13 -8.14
CA GLY A 558 -0.20 -48.42 -6.73
C GLY A 558 -1.67 -48.70 -6.41
N SER A 559 -1.99 -48.74 -5.11
CA SER A 559 -3.38 -48.85 -4.67
C SER A 559 -3.62 -48.14 -3.35
N THR A 560 -4.87 -47.77 -3.11
CA THR A 560 -5.36 -47.16 -1.87
C THR A 560 -6.49 -48.02 -1.31
N VAL A 561 -6.44 -48.36 -0.03
CA VAL A 561 -7.50 -49.09 0.67
C VAL A 561 -8.09 -48.20 1.75
N SER A 562 -9.37 -47.86 1.63
CA SER A 562 -10.12 -47.04 2.60
C SER A 562 -11.16 -47.86 3.36
N ASP A 563 -10.98 -48.07 4.66
CA ASP A 563 -11.91 -48.78 5.54
C ASP A 563 -12.80 -47.79 6.34
N TYR A 564 -14.11 -48.02 6.28
CA TYR A 564 -15.18 -47.23 6.90
C TYR A 564 -15.87 -47.95 8.06
N SER A 565 -15.20 -48.90 8.71
CA SER A 565 -15.76 -49.75 9.77
C SER A 565 -16.44 -49.01 10.93
N THR A 566 -16.21 -47.71 11.12
CA THR A 566 -16.87 -46.87 12.15
C THR A 566 -17.34 -45.53 11.58
N VAL A 567 -18.56 -45.10 11.90
CA VAL A 567 -19.13 -43.82 11.44
C VAL A 567 -18.27 -42.64 11.94
N GLY A 568 -17.74 -41.84 11.00
CA GLY A 568 -16.89 -40.68 11.30
C GLY A 568 -15.39 -40.98 11.46
N SER A 569 -14.96 -42.23 11.23
CA SER A 569 -13.55 -42.64 11.19
C SER A 569 -13.25 -43.36 9.88
N ILE A 570 -12.12 -43.03 9.26
CA ILE A 570 -11.67 -43.61 7.99
C ILE A 570 -10.20 -43.99 8.14
N TRP A 571 -9.87 -45.23 7.80
CA TRP A 571 -8.49 -45.69 7.65
C TRP A 571 -8.15 -45.81 6.18
N THR A 572 -7.15 -45.09 5.71
CA THR A 572 -6.70 -45.10 4.31
C THR A 572 -5.25 -45.55 4.24
N SER A 573 -4.98 -46.71 3.64
CA SER A 573 -3.62 -47.23 3.42
C SER A 573 -3.22 -47.14 1.96
N GLU A 574 -2.02 -46.64 1.70
CA GLU A 574 -1.43 -46.48 0.36
C GLU A 574 -0.36 -47.55 0.14
N TYR A 575 -0.32 -48.10 -1.07
CA TYR A 575 0.59 -49.16 -1.50
C TYR A 575 1.21 -48.80 -2.85
N ASP A 576 2.47 -49.16 -3.04
CA ASP A 576 3.16 -48.99 -4.32
C ASP A 576 2.70 -50.02 -5.37
N ALA A 577 3.28 -49.94 -6.57
CA ALA A 577 3.00 -50.85 -7.68
C ALA A 577 3.35 -52.33 -7.40
N SER A 578 4.25 -52.60 -6.44
CA SER A 578 4.63 -53.95 -6.01
C SER A 578 3.68 -54.53 -4.94
N GLY A 579 2.82 -53.70 -4.37
CA GLY A 579 1.93 -54.04 -3.26
C GLY A 579 2.57 -53.85 -1.88
N ALA A 580 3.76 -53.23 -1.80
CA ALA A 580 4.34 -52.84 -0.52
C ALA A 580 3.64 -51.60 0.04
N LYS A 581 3.32 -51.65 1.33
CA LYS A 581 2.62 -50.55 2.02
C LYS A 581 3.57 -49.38 2.21
N LEU A 582 3.11 -48.19 1.84
CA LEU A 582 3.87 -46.94 1.96
C LEU A 582 3.50 -46.20 3.25
N LEU A 583 2.20 -45.99 3.46
CA LEU A 583 1.67 -45.12 4.50
C LEU A 583 0.24 -45.53 4.85
N THR A 584 -0.15 -45.33 6.10
CA THR A 584 -1.55 -45.40 6.53
C THR A 584 -1.97 -44.08 7.18
N LYS A 585 -3.15 -43.58 6.82
CA LYS A 585 -3.80 -42.40 7.39
C LYS A 585 -5.03 -42.84 8.17
N HIS A 586 -5.24 -42.28 9.36
CA HIS A 586 -6.46 -42.48 10.13
C HIS A 586 -7.09 -41.12 10.42
N SER A 587 -8.20 -40.84 9.75
CA SER A 587 -8.93 -39.58 9.88
C SER A 587 -10.19 -39.78 10.71
N VAL A 588 -10.37 -38.96 11.75
CA VAL A 588 -11.52 -38.99 12.66
C VAL A 588 -12.14 -37.61 12.76
N ILE A 589 -13.43 -37.52 12.46
CA ILE A 589 -14.22 -36.31 12.69
C ILE A 589 -14.55 -36.23 14.19
N GLN A 590 -14.14 -35.14 14.81
CA GLN A 590 -14.34 -34.88 16.23
C GLN A 590 -15.71 -34.24 16.49
N ALA A 591 -16.15 -34.26 17.75
CA ALA A 591 -17.43 -33.66 18.15
C ALA A 591 -17.51 -32.13 17.93
N ASP A 592 -16.36 -31.46 17.88
CA ASP A 592 -16.25 -30.02 17.57
C ASP A 592 -16.30 -29.72 16.06
N GLY A 593 -16.49 -30.74 15.22
CA GLY A 593 -16.54 -30.62 13.75
C GLY A 593 -15.17 -30.55 13.07
N SER A 594 -14.07 -30.57 13.84
CA SER A 594 -12.70 -30.68 13.29
C SER A 594 -12.38 -32.12 12.86
N THR A 595 -11.37 -32.27 12.01
CA THR A 595 -10.87 -33.59 11.59
C THR A 595 -9.45 -33.78 12.12
N VAL A 596 -9.22 -34.89 12.82
CA VAL A 596 -7.87 -35.30 13.25
C VAL A 596 -7.40 -36.42 12.32
N THR A 597 -6.25 -36.23 11.66
CA THR A 597 -5.62 -37.22 10.80
C THR A 597 -4.30 -37.67 11.39
N GLN A 598 -4.16 -38.96 11.66
CA GLN A 598 -2.92 -39.58 12.13
C GLN A 598 -2.21 -40.27 10.97
N PHE A 599 -0.88 -40.16 10.90
CA PHE A 599 -0.07 -40.73 9.83
C PHE A 599 0.85 -41.80 10.38
N TYR A 600 0.79 -42.99 9.79
CA TYR A 600 1.57 -44.16 10.18
C TYR A 600 2.46 -44.57 9.02
N ASN A 601 3.73 -44.85 9.29
CA ASN A 601 4.67 -45.32 8.27
C ASN A 601 4.36 -46.75 7.80
N ALA A 602 5.16 -47.27 6.86
CA ALA A 602 5.06 -48.64 6.36
C ALA A 602 5.10 -49.73 7.46
N ALA A 603 5.72 -49.45 8.61
CA ALA A 603 5.82 -50.34 9.77
C ALA A 603 4.71 -50.13 10.81
N ASP A 604 3.65 -49.39 10.47
CA ASP A 604 2.53 -49.03 11.37
C ASP A 604 2.92 -48.20 12.60
N ALA A 605 4.08 -47.54 12.58
CA ALA A 605 4.46 -46.60 13.62
C ALA A 605 3.88 -45.22 13.30
N LEU A 606 3.19 -44.62 14.29
CA LEU A 606 2.71 -43.24 14.20
C LEU A 606 3.91 -42.30 14.04
N VAL A 607 3.89 -41.46 13.00
CA VAL A 607 4.95 -40.50 12.71
C VAL A 607 4.54 -39.06 12.99
N ARG A 608 3.28 -38.71 12.75
CA ARG A 608 2.71 -37.37 13.01
C ARG A 608 1.20 -37.42 13.08
N ALA A 609 0.60 -36.34 13.54
CA ALA A 609 -0.83 -36.10 13.44
C ALA A 609 -1.13 -34.66 13.01
N GLU A 610 -2.29 -34.45 12.40
CA GLU A 610 -2.77 -33.14 11.96
C GLU A 610 -4.20 -32.93 12.48
N LYS A 611 -4.55 -31.71 12.89
CA LYS A 611 -5.93 -31.32 13.21
C LYS A 611 -6.37 -30.20 12.29
N THR A 612 -7.36 -30.47 11.45
CA THR A 612 -7.92 -29.51 10.49
C THR A 612 -9.21 -28.91 11.05
N ILE A 613 -9.28 -27.58 11.05
CA ILE A 613 -10.40 -26.77 11.56
C ILE A 613 -10.87 -25.84 10.44
N VAL A 614 -12.11 -26.00 10.01
CA VAL A 614 -12.73 -25.12 9.01
C VAL A 614 -13.31 -23.89 9.71
N GLN A 615 -12.89 -22.71 9.29
CA GLN A 615 -13.36 -21.40 9.78
C GLN A 615 -14.02 -20.63 8.63
N SER A 616 -14.74 -19.55 8.94
CA SER A 616 -15.41 -18.73 7.91
C SER A 616 -14.43 -18.01 6.98
N ASP A 617 -13.22 -17.74 7.45
CA ASP A 617 -12.18 -16.98 6.75
C ASP A 617 -11.03 -17.86 6.22
N GLY A 618 -11.11 -19.18 6.42
CA GLY A 618 -10.06 -20.10 5.97
C GLY A 618 -10.09 -21.47 6.65
N VAL A 619 -9.06 -22.25 6.40
CA VAL A 619 -8.85 -23.57 7.01
C VAL A 619 -7.54 -23.54 7.79
N VAL A 620 -7.62 -23.87 9.08
CA VAL A 620 -6.44 -24.00 9.96
C VAL A 620 -6.06 -25.47 10.09
N THR A 621 -4.81 -25.81 9.82
CA THR A 621 -4.24 -27.14 10.06
C THR A 621 -3.18 -27.04 11.13
N GLN A 622 -3.40 -27.68 12.27
CA GLN A 622 -2.43 -27.78 13.36
C GLN A 622 -1.61 -29.06 13.18
N HIS A 623 -0.29 -28.96 13.31
CA HIS A 623 0.66 -30.05 13.12
C HIS A 623 1.15 -30.57 14.45
N PHE A 624 1.18 -31.89 14.62
CA PHE A 624 1.63 -32.56 15.83
C PHE A 624 2.65 -33.64 15.51
N ASP A 625 3.62 -33.83 16.39
CA ASP A 625 4.54 -34.96 16.33
C ASP A 625 3.86 -36.29 16.71
N ALA A 626 4.62 -37.39 16.69
CA ALA A 626 4.14 -38.72 17.09
C ALA A 626 3.68 -38.80 18.56
N ASN A 627 4.04 -37.84 19.41
CA ASN A 627 3.62 -37.74 20.82
C ASN A 627 2.44 -36.78 21.02
N PHE A 628 1.82 -36.30 19.94
CA PHE A 628 0.75 -35.30 19.96
C PHE A 628 1.18 -33.95 20.56
N VAL A 629 2.46 -33.61 20.48
CA VAL A 629 2.96 -32.27 20.80
C VAL A 629 2.79 -31.38 19.59
N LEU A 630 2.15 -30.22 19.76
CA LEU A 630 1.97 -29.24 18.70
C LEU A 630 3.33 -28.71 18.24
N THR A 631 3.61 -28.81 16.95
CA THR A 631 4.86 -28.36 16.34
C THR A 631 4.69 -27.06 15.56
N GLY A 632 3.45 -26.72 15.17
CA GLY A 632 3.11 -25.50 14.44
C GLY A 632 1.71 -25.57 13.85
N ALA A 633 1.32 -24.56 13.09
CA ALA A 633 0.06 -24.57 12.34
C ALA A 633 0.16 -23.76 11.05
N ASP A 634 -0.68 -24.10 10.08
CA ASP A 634 -0.89 -23.31 8.87
C ASP A 634 -2.34 -22.85 8.77
N LYS A 635 -2.57 -21.66 8.21
CA LYS A 635 -3.91 -21.18 7.86
C LYS A 635 -3.98 -20.80 6.39
N VAL A 636 -4.78 -21.54 5.63
CA VAL A 636 -5.11 -21.21 4.24
C VAL A 636 -6.30 -20.27 4.25
N MET A 637 -6.10 -19.04 3.77
CA MET A 637 -7.11 -17.99 3.75
C MET A 637 -8.06 -18.16 2.55
N ALA A 638 -9.37 -18.14 2.81
CA ALA A 638 -10.36 -18.34 1.76
C ALA A 638 -10.33 -17.20 0.72
N GLY A 639 -10.21 -17.53 -0.56
CA GLY A 639 -10.31 -16.57 -1.68
C GLY A 639 -9.12 -15.62 -1.86
N LEU A 640 -8.07 -15.73 -1.04
CA LEU A 640 -6.93 -14.80 -1.07
C LEU A 640 -5.63 -15.40 -1.64
N GLY A 641 -5.56 -16.73 -1.81
CA GLY A 641 -4.34 -17.41 -2.24
C GLY A 641 -3.18 -17.25 -1.24
N VAL A 642 -3.51 -17.00 0.04
CA VAL A 642 -2.53 -16.78 1.12
C VAL A 642 -2.55 -17.94 2.10
N THR A 643 -1.37 -18.43 2.45
CA THR A 643 -1.15 -19.37 3.55
C THR A 643 -0.33 -18.68 4.63
N GLN A 644 -0.82 -18.64 5.86
CA GLN A 644 -0.09 -18.12 7.02
C GLN A 644 0.54 -19.26 7.81
N HIS A 645 1.77 -19.08 8.26
CA HIS A 645 2.53 -20.06 9.01
C HIS A 645 2.68 -19.61 10.47
N PHE A 646 2.43 -20.53 11.39
CA PHE A 646 2.46 -20.29 12.83
C PHE A 646 3.40 -21.26 13.54
N ASP A 647 4.11 -20.75 14.55
CA ASP A 647 4.87 -21.61 15.47
C ASP A 647 3.94 -22.38 16.44
N ALA A 648 4.53 -23.23 17.29
CA ALA A 648 3.81 -23.99 18.30
C ALA A 648 3.11 -23.10 19.37
N ALA A 649 3.43 -21.81 19.44
CA ALA A 649 2.76 -20.84 20.31
C ALA A 649 1.70 -20.00 19.57
N PHE A 650 1.38 -20.35 18.31
CA PHE A 650 0.48 -19.61 17.43
C PHE A 650 0.93 -18.18 17.11
N ASN A 651 2.24 -17.89 17.19
CA ASN A 651 2.76 -16.64 16.65
C ASN A 651 2.91 -16.79 15.13
N LEU A 652 2.47 -15.77 14.39
CA LEU A 652 2.70 -15.71 12.95
C LEU A 652 4.21 -15.58 12.67
N VAL A 653 4.78 -16.57 11.99
CA VAL A 653 6.21 -16.60 11.65
C VAL A 653 6.48 -16.26 10.19
N GLY A 654 5.47 -16.39 9.33
CA GLY A 654 5.56 -16.05 7.92
C GLY A 654 4.25 -16.24 7.18
N ALA A 655 4.23 -15.89 5.91
CA ALA A 655 3.11 -16.16 5.02
C ALA A 655 3.60 -16.34 3.58
N ASP A 656 2.90 -17.19 2.84
CA ASP A 656 3.10 -17.39 1.42
C ASP A 656 1.87 -16.91 0.64
N LYS A 657 2.08 -16.20 -0.47
CA LYS A 657 1.01 -15.79 -1.38
C LYS A 657 1.25 -16.33 -2.78
N THR A 658 0.33 -17.15 -3.27
CA THR A 658 0.40 -17.71 -4.62
C THR A 658 -0.52 -16.94 -5.57
N ILE A 659 0.04 -16.53 -6.71
CA ILE A 659 -0.63 -15.80 -7.78
C ILE A 659 -0.52 -16.64 -9.05
N VAL A 660 -1.65 -17.00 -9.64
CA VAL A 660 -1.69 -17.70 -10.94
C VAL A 660 -1.77 -16.65 -12.04
N GLN A 661 -0.82 -16.69 -12.98
CA GLN A 661 -0.78 -15.81 -14.15
C GLN A 661 -1.68 -16.32 -15.28
N SER A 662 -1.97 -15.45 -16.25
CA SER A 662 -2.78 -15.79 -17.41
C SER A 662 -2.15 -16.83 -18.34
N ASP A 663 -0.82 -16.96 -18.32
CA ASP A 663 -0.07 -17.99 -19.05
C ASP A 663 -0.02 -19.34 -18.31
N GLY A 664 -0.70 -19.45 -17.16
CA GLY A 664 -0.71 -20.63 -16.30
C GLY A 664 0.52 -20.76 -15.40
N SER A 665 1.49 -19.84 -15.48
CA SER A 665 2.59 -19.78 -14.53
C SER A 665 2.11 -19.35 -13.14
N THR A 666 2.87 -19.69 -12.12
CA THR A 666 2.54 -19.31 -10.73
C THR A 666 3.67 -18.48 -10.13
N ILE A 667 3.33 -17.41 -9.42
CA ILE A 667 4.26 -16.67 -8.56
C ILE A 667 3.92 -17.00 -7.13
N THR A 668 4.91 -17.39 -6.33
CA THR A 668 4.77 -17.52 -4.88
C THR A 668 5.64 -16.47 -4.20
N GLN A 669 5.04 -15.62 -3.38
CA GLN A 669 5.73 -14.59 -2.60
C GLN A 669 5.86 -15.04 -1.15
N HIS A 670 7.07 -14.97 -0.60
CA HIS A 670 7.40 -15.41 0.76
C HIS A 670 7.59 -14.20 1.67
N TYR A 671 6.85 -14.16 2.78
CA TYR A 671 6.82 -13.07 3.74
C TYR A 671 7.25 -13.52 5.13
N ASP A 672 7.84 -12.60 5.90
CA ASP A 672 8.01 -12.79 7.33
C ASP A 672 6.71 -12.56 8.12
N GLY A 673 6.74 -12.79 9.43
CA GLY A 673 5.60 -12.58 10.33
C GLY A 673 5.10 -11.13 10.43
N ALA A 674 5.83 -10.15 9.87
CA ALA A 674 5.42 -8.75 9.76
C ALA A 674 4.91 -8.39 8.35
N PHE A 675 4.70 -9.40 7.49
CA PHE A 675 4.33 -9.24 6.07
C PHE A 675 5.34 -8.44 5.24
N LYS A 676 6.62 -8.49 5.61
CA LYS A 676 7.70 -7.98 4.76
C LYS A 676 8.12 -9.08 3.78
N LEU A 677 8.16 -8.73 2.49
CA LEU A 677 8.61 -9.65 1.43
C LEU A 677 10.08 -10.02 1.64
N LEU A 678 10.37 -11.32 1.61
CA LEU A 678 11.72 -11.89 1.75
C LEU A 678 12.27 -12.32 0.39
N SER A 679 11.46 -13.07 -0.36
CA SER A 679 11.79 -13.61 -1.69
C SER A 679 10.50 -13.92 -2.44
N TRP A 680 10.62 -14.23 -3.72
CA TRP A 680 9.52 -14.77 -4.50
C TRP A 680 10.03 -15.69 -5.60
N ASP A 681 9.24 -16.70 -5.90
CA ASP A 681 9.52 -17.68 -6.93
C ASP A 681 8.49 -17.57 -8.05
N MET A 682 8.90 -17.89 -9.28
CA MET A 682 8.00 -18.00 -10.43
C MET A 682 8.18 -19.38 -11.07
N VAL A 683 7.11 -20.16 -11.16
CA VAL A 683 7.10 -21.49 -11.78
C VAL A 683 6.42 -21.41 -13.15
N LYS A 684 7.13 -21.82 -14.20
CA LYS A 684 6.65 -21.90 -15.57
C LYS A 684 6.63 -23.35 -16.06
N VAL A 685 5.53 -23.76 -16.69
CA VAL A 685 5.43 -25.08 -17.32
C VAL A 685 5.42 -24.91 -18.83
N ALA A 686 6.46 -25.39 -19.52
CA ALA A 686 6.57 -25.32 -20.97
C ALA A 686 7.40 -26.48 -21.53
N ASN A 687 7.02 -27.03 -22.69
CA ASN A 687 7.80 -28.04 -23.42
C ASN A 687 8.24 -29.26 -22.57
N SER A 688 7.32 -29.81 -21.76
CA SER A 688 7.61 -30.92 -20.83
C SER A 688 8.68 -30.60 -19.77
N ALA A 689 8.88 -29.31 -19.49
CA ALA A 689 9.74 -28.80 -18.44
C ALA A 689 8.96 -27.89 -17.48
N VAL A 690 9.30 -27.98 -16.20
CA VAL A 690 8.89 -27.07 -15.14
C VAL A 690 10.13 -26.27 -14.77
N THR A 691 10.10 -24.96 -14.98
CA THR A 691 11.19 -24.04 -14.64
C THR A 691 10.76 -23.14 -13.49
N THR A 692 11.49 -23.20 -12.38
CA THR A 692 11.34 -22.31 -11.23
C THR A 692 12.42 -21.25 -11.26
N TYR A 693 12.02 -19.98 -11.23
CA TYR A 693 12.90 -18.82 -11.15
C TYR A 693 12.80 -18.24 -9.75
N ALA A 694 13.92 -18.18 -9.03
CA ALA A 694 13.97 -17.62 -7.68
C ALA A 694 14.47 -16.19 -7.68
N TYR A 695 13.79 -15.30 -6.94
CA TYR A 695 14.11 -13.88 -6.85
C TYR A 695 14.20 -13.41 -5.40
N SER A 696 15.11 -12.46 -5.17
CA SER A 696 15.14 -11.69 -3.91
C SER A 696 13.93 -10.75 -3.78
N ALA A 697 13.69 -10.22 -2.58
CA ALA A 697 12.67 -9.20 -2.32
C ALA A 697 12.73 -7.98 -3.28
N ASN A 698 13.92 -7.62 -3.76
CA ASN A 698 14.13 -6.48 -4.67
C ASN A 698 14.00 -6.86 -6.16
N GLY A 699 13.54 -8.08 -6.48
CA GLY A 699 13.34 -8.53 -7.86
C GLY A 699 14.61 -8.96 -8.59
N VAL A 700 15.73 -9.12 -7.88
CA VAL A 700 16.97 -9.67 -8.48
C VAL A 700 16.87 -11.18 -8.55
N LEU A 701 17.06 -11.77 -9.75
CA LEU A 701 17.12 -13.21 -9.98
C LEU A 701 18.32 -13.81 -9.23
N THR A 702 18.08 -14.82 -8.41
CA THR A 702 19.11 -15.46 -7.57
C THR A 702 19.45 -16.88 -8.02
N GLY A 703 18.53 -17.58 -8.70
CA GLY A 703 18.74 -18.94 -9.20
C GLY A 703 17.61 -19.43 -10.10
N ILE A 704 17.88 -20.50 -10.83
CA ILE A 704 16.91 -21.15 -11.71
C ILE A 704 16.99 -22.66 -11.50
N HIS A 705 15.85 -23.31 -11.35
CA HIS A 705 15.71 -24.76 -11.25
C HIS A 705 14.84 -25.27 -12.41
N VAL A 706 15.26 -26.34 -13.09
CA VAL A 706 14.53 -26.89 -14.25
C VAL A 706 14.35 -28.38 -14.07
N ASP A 707 13.11 -28.83 -13.95
CA ASP A 707 12.73 -30.24 -14.06
C ASP A 707 12.19 -30.51 -15.46
N ARG A 708 12.70 -31.51 -16.15
CA ARG A 708 12.24 -31.86 -17.49
C ARG A 708 12.32 -33.35 -17.76
N ILE A 709 11.48 -33.82 -18.67
CA ILE A 709 11.54 -35.20 -19.17
C ILE A 709 12.23 -35.18 -20.54
N ASP A 710 13.41 -35.78 -20.61
CA ASP A 710 14.19 -35.96 -21.84
C ASP A 710 13.72 -37.21 -22.62
N PRO A 711 14.06 -37.31 -23.92
CA PRO A 711 13.73 -38.49 -24.73
C PRO A 711 14.17 -39.78 -24.05
N GLY A 712 13.28 -40.78 -24.03
CA GLY A 712 13.48 -42.03 -23.27
C GLY A 712 12.82 -42.03 -21.90
N ASN A 713 12.08 -40.98 -21.53
CA ASN A 713 11.48 -40.79 -20.19
C ASN A 713 12.52 -40.59 -19.08
N ILE A 714 13.70 -40.08 -19.45
CA ILE A 714 14.74 -39.73 -18.47
C ILE A 714 14.32 -38.44 -17.76
N VAL A 715 14.16 -38.51 -16.44
CA VAL A 715 13.89 -37.32 -15.65
C VAL A 715 15.21 -36.59 -15.42
N LYS A 716 15.26 -35.33 -15.86
CA LYS A 716 16.42 -34.47 -15.73
C LYS A 716 16.08 -33.23 -14.93
N THR A 717 16.78 -33.04 -13.82
CA THR A 717 16.73 -31.84 -12.99
C THR A 717 18.01 -31.05 -13.18
N ILE A 718 17.94 -29.73 -13.36
CA ILE A 718 19.10 -28.86 -13.62
C ILE A 718 19.02 -27.61 -12.75
N ASP A 719 20.10 -27.31 -12.03
CA ASP A 719 20.26 -26.05 -11.32
C ASP A 719 21.13 -25.10 -12.14
N LEU A 720 20.71 -23.84 -12.26
CA LEU A 720 21.45 -22.79 -12.95
C LEU A 720 21.60 -21.55 -12.08
N ASP A 721 22.69 -20.81 -12.31
CA ASP A 721 22.86 -19.47 -11.74
C ASP A 721 21.96 -18.43 -12.43
N ALA A 722 21.95 -17.21 -11.90
CA ALA A 722 21.19 -16.08 -12.45
C ALA A 722 21.62 -15.66 -13.88
N LYS A 723 22.72 -16.19 -14.40
CA LYS A 723 23.24 -15.95 -15.76
C LYS A 723 22.98 -17.12 -16.70
N TRP A 724 22.15 -18.08 -16.30
CA TRP A 724 21.85 -19.31 -17.06
C TRP A 724 23.04 -20.25 -17.24
N ASN A 725 24.05 -20.17 -16.39
CA ASN A 725 25.10 -21.17 -16.35
C ASN A 725 24.63 -22.34 -15.50
N ALA A 726 24.58 -23.53 -16.09
CA ALA A 726 24.26 -24.74 -15.35
C ALA A 726 25.36 -25.08 -14.33
N LEU A 727 24.94 -25.36 -13.10
CA LEU A 727 25.79 -25.62 -11.94
C LEU A 727 25.87 -27.12 -11.64
N SER A 728 24.71 -27.80 -11.70
CA SER A 728 24.55 -29.22 -11.45
C SER A 728 23.35 -29.77 -12.22
N ALA A 729 23.32 -31.10 -12.40
CA ALA A 729 22.12 -31.79 -12.83
C ALA A 729 21.98 -33.17 -12.17
N LYS A 730 20.76 -33.67 -12.14
CA LYS A 730 20.42 -35.05 -11.81
C LYS A 730 19.71 -35.70 -12.98
N LEU A 731 20.12 -36.91 -13.34
CA LEU A 731 19.54 -37.75 -14.40
C LEU A 731 19.02 -39.04 -13.76
N THR A 732 17.74 -39.32 -13.94
CA THR A 732 17.09 -40.54 -13.45
C THR A 732 16.51 -41.31 -14.63
N GLY A 733 17.01 -42.53 -14.83
CA GLY A 733 16.51 -43.47 -15.83
C GLY A 733 15.25 -44.21 -15.39
N THR A 734 14.92 -45.24 -16.14
CA THR A 734 13.69 -46.01 -16.05
C THR A 734 13.98 -47.43 -15.56
N ALA A 735 13.10 -48.39 -15.89
CA ALA A 735 13.34 -49.82 -15.64
C ALA A 735 13.80 -50.55 -16.92
N GLY A 736 14.22 -49.81 -17.94
CA GLY A 736 14.74 -50.33 -19.20
C GLY A 736 16.21 -49.98 -19.38
N ASN A 737 16.78 -50.33 -20.53
CA ASN A 737 18.18 -50.05 -20.82
C ASN A 737 18.34 -48.62 -21.35
N ASP A 738 18.74 -47.71 -20.46
CA ASP A 738 18.78 -46.27 -20.69
C ASP A 738 20.17 -45.76 -21.09
N VAL A 739 20.20 -44.54 -21.64
CA VAL A 739 21.44 -43.87 -22.04
C VAL A 739 21.52 -42.52 -21.36
N LEU A 740 22.27 -42.45 -20.25
CA LEU A 740 22.45 -41.25 -19.46
C LEU A 740 23.76 -40.56 -19.85
N THR A 741 23.70 -39.27 -20.22
CA THR A 741 24.88 -38.52 -20.68
C THR A 741 25.03 -37.23 -19.88
N GLY A 742 26.15 -37.12 -19.16
CA GLY A 742 26.55 -35.96 -18.38
C GLY A 742 27.08 -34.81 -19.22
N ALA A 743 27.30 -33.68 -18.56
CA ALA A 743 27.69 -32.43 -19.19
C ALA A 743 29.02 -31.90 -18.61
N THR A 744 29.30 -30.61 -18.79
CA THR A 744 30.54 -30.00 -18.28
C THR A 744 30.48 -29.65 -16.79
N TYR A 745 29.29 -29.69 -16.19
CA TYR A 745 28.98 -29.45 -14.78
C TYR A 745 28.76 -30.78 -14.03
N ALA A 746 28.70 -30.73 -12.70
CA ALA A 746 28.50 -31.90 -11.86
C ALA A 746 27.16 -32.58 -12.16
N THR A 747 27.19 -33.89 -12.39
CA THR A 747 26.00 -34.66 -12.76
C THR A 747 25.81 -35.87 -11.86
N GLU A 748 24.62 -36.01 -11.27
CA GLU A 748 24.17 -37.21 -10.59
C GLU A 748 23.45 -38.15 -11.57
N PHE A 749 23.76 -39.44 -11.51
CA PHE A 749 23.18 -40.48 -12.35
C PHE A 749 22.52 -41.56 -11.50
N HIS A 750 21.24 -41.80 -11.75
CA HIS A 750 20.50 -42.94 -11.25
C HIS A 750 20.02 -43.74 -12.46
N GLY A 751 20.64 -44.90 -12.71
CA GLY A 751 20.30 -45.75 -13.86
C GLY A 751 18.86 -46.24 -13.78
N GLY A 752 18.49 -46.73 -12.59
CA GLY A 752 17.27 -47.48 -12.41
C GLY A 752 17.57 -48.97 -12.58
N SER A 753 16.62 -49.73 -13.12
CA SER A 753 16.83 -51.15 -13.40
C SER A 753 17.06 -51.35 -14.90
N GLY A 754 17.88 -52.33 -15.28
CA GLY A 754 18.19 -52.62 -16.67
C GLY A 754 19.61 -52.22 -17.04
N SER A 755 20.15 -52.82 -18.10
CA SER A 755 21.56 -52.60 -18.47
C SER A 755 21.77 -51.21 -19.08
N ASP A 756 22.15 -50.22 -18.27
CA ASP A 756 22.22 -48.83 -18.69
C ASP A 756 23.57 -48.47 -19.33
N THR A 757 23.61 -47.34 -20.03
CA THR A 757 24.85 -46.75 -20.53
C THR A 757 25.03 -45.35 -19.98
N ILE A 758 26.00 -45.19 -19.09
CA ILE A 758 26.33 -43.93 -18.43
C ILE A 758 27.59 -43.32 -19.05
N ARG A 759 27.46 -42.07 -19.53
CA ARG A 759 28.57 -41.27 -20.05
C ARG A 759 28.84 -40.10 -19.12
N CYS A 760 29.81 -40.25 -18.24
CA CYS A 760 30.31 -39.17 -17.39
C CYS A 760 30.86 -38.03 -18.26
N GLY A 761 30.52 -36.81 -17.91
CA GLY A 761 30.92 -35.62 -18.64
C GLY A 761 32.30 -35.12 -18.21
N SER A 762 32.47 -33.79 -18.20
CA SER A 762 33.70 -33.18 -17.69
C SER A 762 33.61 -32.64 -16.27
N GLY A 763 32.42 -32.67 -15.67
CA GLY A 763 32.17 -32.25 -14.30
C GLY A 763 32.71 -33.22 -13.25
N VAL A 764 32.39 -32.93 -11.99
CA VAL A 764 32.54 -33.86 -10.87
C VAL A 764 31.25 -34.67 -10.78
N ASP A 765 31.27 -35.88 -11.34
CA ASP A 765 30.06 -36.66 -11.54
C ASP A 765 29.87 -37.72 -10.45
N THR A 766 28.63 -38.08 -10.15
CA THR A 766 28.27 -39.09 -9.15
C THR A 766 27.31 -40.10 -9.75
N ILE A 767 27.61 -41.39 -9.63
CA ILE A 767 26.79 -42.48 -10.15
C ILE A 767 26.26 -43.28 -8.98
N TYR A 768 24.95 -43.47 -8.90
CA TYR A 768 24.27 -44.23 -7.86
C TYR A 768 23.94 -45.64 -8.35
N PHE A 769 24.32 -46.62 -7.55
CA PHE A 769 23.85 -48.00 -7.61
C PHE A 769 22.88 -48.23 -6.46
N ASP A 770 21.64 -47.87 -6.70
CA ASP A 770 20.52 -47.88 -5.75
C ASP A 770 19.41 -48.88 -6.15
N THR A 771 19.71 -49.76 -7.11
CA THR A 771 18.82 -50.83 -7.58
C THR A 771 19.43 -52.22 -7.39
N ALA A 772 18.55 -53.22 -7.27
CA ALA A 772 18.95 -54.59 -6.92
C ALA A 772 19.80 -55.26 -8.02
N ILE A 773 20.98 -55.77 -7.66
CA ILE A 773 21.92 -56.44 -8.55
C ILE A 773 21.60 -57.94 -8.77
N GLY A 774 22.08 -58.53 -9.87
CA GLY A 774 22.07 -59.98 -10.08
C GLY A 774 21.09 -60.56 -11.11
N HIS A 775 20.40 -59.71 -11.88
CA HIS A 775 19.40 -60.13 -12.88
C HIS A 775 19.79 -59.85 -14.35
N GLY A 776 21.09 -59.75 -14.66
CA GLY A 776 21.56 -59.25 -15.96
C GLY A 776 21.54 -57.71 -16.06
N ASP A 777 21.24 -57.07 -14.93
CA ASP A 777 21.33 -55.64 -14.70
C ASP A 777 22.81 -55.26 -14.55
N VAL A 778 23.42 -54.82 -15.66
CA VAL A 778 24.86 -54.55 -15.75
C VAL A 778 25.06 -53.24 -16.50
N ASP A 779 25.48 -52.21 -15.79
CA ASP A 779 25.63 -50.88 -16.35
C ASP A 779 26.96 -50.70 -17.06
N THR A 780 26.94 -50.04 -18.20
CA THR A 780 28.12 -49.67 -18.98
C THR A 780 28.52 -48.22 -18.69
N ILE A 781 29.65 -48.01 -18.04
CA ILE A 781 30.20 -46.70 -17.68
C ILE A 781 31.34 -46.34 -18.64
N ARG A 782 31.18 -45.27 -19.41
CA ARG A 782 32.10 -44.98 -20.54
C ARG A 782 33.22 -44.00 -20.26
N SER A 783 33.08 -43.09 -19.31
CA SER A 783 33.97 -41.92 -19.21
C SER A 783 34.30 -41.51 -17.77
N PHE A 784 34.19 -42.45 -16.84
CA PHE A 784 34.47 -42.23 -15.41
C PHE A 784 35.92 -41.80 -15.16
N LYS A 785 36.11 -40.79 -14.32
CA LYS A 785 37.41 -40.26 -13.90
C LYS A 785 37.65 -40.51 -12.42
N SER A 786 38.41 -41.56 -12.13
CA SER A 786 38.88 -41.85 -10.77
C SER A 786 39.56 -40.63 -10.12
N GLY A 787 39.31 -40.45 -8.82
CA GLY A 787 39.75 -39.32 -8.01
C GLY A 787 38.92 -38.04 -8.18
N THR A 788 38.07 -37.97 -9.22
CA THR A 788 37.15 -36.85 -9.48
C THR A 788 35.71 -37.29 -9.29
N ASP A 789 35.27 -38.28 -10.07
CA ASP A 789 33.92 -38.81 -10.05
C ASP A 789 33.73 -39.80 -8.88
N LYS A 790 32.47 -40.04 -8.49
CA LYS A 790 32.10 -40.94 -7.39
C LYS A 790 31.11 -42.01 -7.81
N LEU A 791 31.23 -43.18 -7.18
CA LEU A 791 30.30 -44.30 -7.24
C LEU A 791 29.65 -44.41 -5.86
N VAL A 792 28.34 -44.26 -5.79
CA VAL A 792 27.56 -44.35 -4.56
C VAL A 792 26.84 -45.69 -4.53
N LEU A 793 27.01 -46.45 -3.45
CA LEU A 793 26.46 -47.79 -3.28
C LEU A 793 25.47 -47.79 -2.11
N ASP A 794 24.25 -48.23 -2.37
CA ASP A 794 23.21 -48.34 -1.34
C ASP A 794 23.49 -49.52 -0.39
N SER A 795 23.55 -49.25 0.91
CA SER A 795 23.88 -50.26 1.92
C SER A 795 22.82 -51.35 2.10
N GLY A 796 21.58 -51.15 1.63
CA GLY A 796 20.57 -52.19 1.56
C GLY A 796 20.87 -53.25 0.50
N ILE A 797 21.56 -52.88 -0.58
CA ILE A 797 21.96 -53.77 -1.68
C ILE A 797 23.35 -54.36 -1.42
N PHE A 798 24.31 -53.50 -1.06
CA PHE A 798 25.71 -53.86 -0.83
C PHE A 798 26.03 -54.04 0.66
N SER A 799 25.15 -54.75 1.37
CA SER A 799 25.15 -54.84 2.84
C SER A 799 26.46 -55.33 3.49
N ALA A 800 27.30 -56.10 2.78
CA ALA A 800 28.59 -56.56 3.27
C ALA A 800 29.65 -55.43 3.36
N LEU A 801 29.42 -54.28 2.70
CA LEU A 801 30.34 -53.14 2.72
C LEU A 801 30.18 -52.23 3.95
N GLY A 802 29.10 -52.39 4.72
CA GLY A 802 28.72 -51.50 5.82
C GLY A 802 27.81 -50.35 5.37
N HIS A 803 27.62 -49.36 6.24
CA HIS A 803 26.71 -48.22 6.00
C HIS A 803 27.40 -46.87 6.26
N GLY A 804 27.07 -45.86 5.44
CA GLY A 804 27.40 -44.45 5.67
C GLY A 804 28.89 -44.08 5.59
N GLY A 805 29.32 -43.50 4.47
CA GLY A 805 30.63 -42.84 4.33
C GLY A 805 31.55 -43.44 3.27
N ALA A 806 32.85 -43.12 3.33
CA ALA A 806 33.82 -43.63 2.37
C ALA A 806 34.07 -45.14 2.54
N LEU A 807 34.29 -45.85 1.43
CA LEU A 807 34.62 -47.27 1.46
C LEU A 807 35.95 -47.54 2.18
N ALA A 808 35.99 -48.57 3.01
CA ALA A 808 37.23 -49.01 3.65
C ALA A 808 38.23 -49.56 2.61
N GLU A 809 39.51 -49.18 2.70
CA GLU A 809 40.53 -49.63 1.73
C GLU A 809 40.63 -51.16 1.61
N GLY A 810 40.39 -51.89 2.69
CA GLY A 810 40.43 -53.36 2.72
C GLY A 810 39.27 -54.04 1.99
N ALA A 811 38.19 -53.31 1.66
CA ALA A 811 37.00 -53.86 1.03
C ALA A 811 37.07 -53.93 -0.50
N PHE A 812 38.09 -53.30 -1.11
CA PHE A 812 38.27 -53.20 -2.57
C PHE A 812 39.54 -53.91 -3.05
N VAL A 813 39.46 -54.63 -4.17
CA VAL A 813 40.62 -55.28 -4.80
C VAL A 813 40.59 -55.21 -6.32
N ILE A 814 41.78 -55.02 -6.93
CA ILE A 814 41.97 -55.13 -8.37
C ILE A 814 42.27 -56.61 -8.70
N GLY A 815 41.30 -57.28 -9.34
CA GLY A 815 41.35 -58.70 -9.67
C GLY A 815 39.97 -59.33 -9.84
N LYS A 816 39.93 -60.61 -10.22
CA LYS A 816 38.67 -61.35 -10.47
C LYS A 816 38.11 -62.09 -9.25
N GLN A 817 38.84 -62.11 -8.14
CA GLN A 817 38.53 -62.92 -6.97
C GLN A 817 38.95 -62.18 -5.71
N ALA A 818 38.13 -62.31 -4.66
CA ALA A 818 38.50 -61.87 -3.32
C ALA A 818 39.65 -62.73 -2.77
N MET A 819 40.64 -62.08 -2.15
CA MET A 819 41.78 -62.74 -1.51
C MET A 819 41.61 -62.86 0.01
N THR A 820 40.68 -62.08 0.58
CA THR A 820 40.35 -62.08 2.00
C THR A 820 38.83 -62.10 2.19
N PRO A 821 38.33 -62.52 3.38
CA PRO A 821 36.90 -62.50 3.68
C PRO A 821 36.27 -61.10 3.63
N ASP A 822 37.05 -60.05 3.85
CA ASP A 822 36.57 -58.66 3.93
C ASP A 822 36.59 -57.94 2.56
N GLN A 823 37.10 -58.57 1.50
CA GLN A 823 37.14 -58.01 0.15
C GLN A 823 35.87 -58.34 -0.60
N HIS A 824 35.03 -57.33 -0.82
CA HIS A 824 33.67 -57.49 -1.36
C HIS A 824 33.45 -56.75 -2.68
N LEU A 825 34.33 -55.83 -3.09
CA LEU A 825 34.31 -55.22 -4.43
C LEU A 825 35.54 -55.63 -5.23
N LEU A 826 35.31 -56.25 -6.38
CA LEU A 826 36.35 -56.82 -7.24
C LEU A 826 36.36 -56.13 -8.60
N TYR A 827 37.48 -55.55 -9.02
CA TYR A 827 37.60 -54.88 -10.31
C TYR A 827 38.59 -55.57 -11.25
N ASP A 828 38.11 -56.18 -12.33
CA ASP A 828 38.98 -56.70 -13.41
C ASP A 828 39.40 -55.57 -14.34
N LYS A 829 40.58 -54.99 -14.09
CA LYS A 829 41.13 -53.94 -14.93
C LYS A 829 41.32 -54.34 -16.41
N ALA A 830 41.46 -55.63 -16.72
CA ALA A 830 41.69 -56.06 -18.09
C ALA A 830 40.42 -56.02 -18.94
N SER A 831 39.27 -56.39 -18.38
CA SER A 831 37.97 -56.29 -19.05
C SER A 831 37.24 -54.99 -18.76
N GLY A 832 37.50 -54.35 -17.62
CA GLY A 832 36.74 -53.22 -17.10
C GLY A 832 35.56 -53.64 -16.21
N ASP A 833 35.39 -54.93 -15.89
CA ASP A 833 34.25 -55.44 -15.14
C ASP A 833 34.40 -55.20 -13.62
N LEU A 834 33.32 -54.76 -12.98
CA LEU A 834 33.20 -54.53 -11.54
C LEU A 834 32.16 -55.47 -10.93
N TYR A 835 32.58 -56.24 -9.94
CA TYR A 835 31.80 -57.27 -9.28
C TYR A 835 31.60 -56.97 -7.79
N TYR A 836 30.47 -57.42 -7.26
CA TYR A 836 30.22 -57.49 -5.83
C TYR A 836 30.20 -58.93 -5.35
N ASP A 837 31.00 -59.22 -4.33
CA ASP A 837 31.14 -60.53 -3.73
C ASP A 837 30.63 -60.52 -2.29
N ALA A 838 29.38 -60.95 -2.11
CA ALA A 838 28.69 -60.84 -0.82
C ALA A 838 29.30 -61.69 0.30
N ASP A 839 30.02 -62.77 -0.01
CA ASP A 839 30.69 -63.62 0.98
C ASP A 839 32.23 -63.52 0.96
N GLY A 840 32.77 -62.58 0.17
CA GLY A 840 34.20 -62.27 0.10
C GLY A 840 34.99 -63.44 -0.47
N SER A 841 36.03 -63.92 0.21
CA SER A 841 36.78 -65.12 -0.23
C SER A 841 36.02 -66.44 -0.05
N GLY A 842 34.69 -66.40 0.02
CA GLY A 842 33.80 -67.53 0.22
C GLY A 842 33.55 -68.33 -1.06
N ALA A 843 32.44 -69.06 -1.10
CA ALA A 843 32.12 -69.97 -2.21
C ALA A 843 30.99 -69.44 -3.10
N GLN A 844 30.32 -68.35 -2.71
CA GLN A 844 29.34 -67.71 -3.57
C GLN A 844 30.04 -67.07 -4.76
N ALA A 845 29.33 -67.00 -5.89
CA ALA A 845 29.86 -66.36 -7.07
C ALA A 845 29.67 -64.85 -6.95
N ALA A 846 30.73 -64.07 -7.20
CA ALA A 846 30.63 -62.63 -7.31
C ALA A 846 29.66 -62.23 -8.44
N VAL A 847 28.85 -61.21 -8.20
CA VAL A 847 27.83 -60.69 -9.12
C VAL A 847 28.40 -59.53 -9.91
N LEU A 848 28.39 -59.64 -11.24
CA LEU A 848 28.73 -58.53 -12.14
C LEU A 848 27.59 -57.50 -12.10
N PHE A 849 27.90 -56.23 -11.86
CA PHE A 849 26.90 -55.17 -11.84
C PHE A 849 27.29 -53.92 -12.64
N ALA A 850 28.58 -53.76 -12.97
CA ALA A 850 29.01 -52.66 -13.83
C ALA A 850 30.21 -53.03 -14.71
N HIS A 851 30.33 -52.35 -15.85
CA HIS A 851 31.39 -52.50 -16.83
C HIS A 851 31.93 -51.12 -17.25
N PHE A 852 33.22 -50.89 -17.08
CA PHE A 852 33.91 -49.64 -17.41
C PHE A 852 34.61 -49.72 -18.78
N GLU A 853 34.01 -49.13 -19.81
CA GLU A 853 34.53 -49.17 -21.19
C GLU A 853 35.91 -48.49 -21.31
N ASN A 854 36.19 -47.49 -20.46
CA ASN A 854 37.48 -46.80 -20.45
C ASN A 854 38.57 -47.50 -19.61
N THR A 855 38.27 -48.64 -18.97
CA THR A 855 39.20 -49.34 -18.07
C THR A 855 39.83 -48.43 -17.00
N ALA A 856 38.99 -47.59 -16.37
CA ALA A 856 39.42 -46.62 -15.35
C ALA A 856 40.26 -47.29 -14.24
N THR A 857 41.27 -46.59 -13.72
CA THR A 857 42.06 -47.12 -12.59
C THR A 857 41.34 -46.80 -11.27
N LEU A 858 40.31 -47.58 -10.96
CA LEU A 858 39.49 -47.39 -9.75
C LEU A 858 40.29 -47.63 -8.46
N ALA A 859 39.92 -46.91 -7.41
CA ALA A 859 40.45 -47.05 -6.05
C ALA A 859 39.33 -46.91 -5.00
N ALA A 860 39.57 -47.34 -3.76
CA ALA A 860 38.56 -47.31 -2.70
C ALA A 860 37.94 -45.91 -2.47
N HIS A 861 38.71 -44.84 -2.65
CA HIS A 861 38.23 -43.47 -2.49
C HIS A 861 37.23 -43.02 -3.56
N ASP A 862 37.05 -43.79 -4.64
CA ASP A 862 36.04 -43.54 -5.66
C ASP A 862 34.64 -43.92 -5.18
N PHE A 863 34.52 -44.68 -4.09
CA PHE A 863 33.27 -45.26 -3.59
C PHE A 863 32.77 -44.59 -2.31
N VAL A 864 31.44 -44.41 -2.24
CA VAL A 864 30.70 -43.88 -1.08
C VAL A 864 29.53 -44.81 -0.77
N LEU A 865 29.25 -45.06 0.51
CA LEU A 865 28.15 -45.87 1.00
C LEU A 865 27.06 -44.98 1.58
N ILE A 866 25.80 -45.24 1.23
CA ILE A 866 24.62 -44.52 1.74
C ILE A 866 23.65 -45.42 2.50
#